data_AF-A0A9D7D6R8-F1
#
_entry.id   AF-A0A9D7D6R8-F1
#
_cell.length_a   1.000
_cell.length_b   1.000
_cell.length_c   1.000
_cell.angle_alpha   90.00
_cell.angle_beta   90.00
_cell.angle_gamma   90.00
#
_symmetry.space_group_name_H-M   'P 1'
#
loop_
_entity.id
_entity.type
_entity.pdbx_description
1 polymer ?
#
loop_
_entity_poly.entity_id
_entity_poly.type
_entity_poly.pdbx_seq_one_letter_code
_entity_poly.pdbx_strand_id
1 'polypeptide(L)'
;MPSKRASKSTTKTKNTAAKAELLSFSEADARVDGALSAAFEGGYQTVLFVDGDLTLNGDLLAALAKTTKAEFDILAVTGDLDVTGRIALYESTPGLWVSGHTTAETLEGGDCEIAIGTGSFKHFVYGYYNDGILDTGDVDAPFVINSNHDLRVPKQKGAKWIDNYGDDDDYDFTSENIGQSFVRDVLSEDGSEVDVPKFLAALRKGKPVLVAGAMTAGEKALADVAKALDDKVYELDMSDKKLKAFPSNVLKMPWLKKLVLDKNAIGSVPKEIGGLTELEHLSLVDCELASLPAEIGKLKKLRVLRVAGNMPYGKRGSTPIVLPKTLGDLSNLEELDVSELSQVPDGKEDERLPELTVYALPATASKLKRLKRLVADHTNLAIPKAMEGLPSLEAIAMSGGSWAYLRRFPEFVTTFPNLVSLDVSCNFFPKVPASLTKLTRLEVLDLHNALGMLEGPLPNLSKLKALRVLKLSGNTGHTGVPVPPHERLRPIFAMTLPKLEELAVDRWGEKAQRGPLPAAVLEGIGRMKALKVLDLEFDGLTALPDEFFALPAIRDLKLSYNALGTKQRERIAKAFPNARIDFRNQRVPDSAEAKKKEHKSLAAANALIQKGNSQRSQQKYDAAKKTYAAALRLFKKGTAESAYMELYAHYGRMWIDGKRGHGSDGSKSDREKWRREGLLEAEACLRLVPPVWQIFHFTDEGEFQREVVRYATNFIAWELQSNAKATPADLARALELIDRGVACLRNGQDHHILDTKARVLLKLGRQDDAWLLVERILREEPNFRDVADLAKDPRYVAWARGR
;
A
#
# COMPACT_ATOMS: atom_id res chain seq x y z
N MET A 1 -68.02 -3.57 -10.34
CA MET A 1 -68.61 -2.21 -10.19
C MET A 1 -68.56 -1.85 -8.72
N PRO A 2 -68.38 -0.58 -8.30
CA PRO A 2 -68.49 0.72 -9.00
C PRO A 2 -67.12 1.45 -9.05
N SER A 3 -66.89 2.67 -9.56
CA SER A 3 -67.55 3.60 -10.47
C SER A 3 -66.44 4.50 -11.01
N LYS A 4 -66.42 4.73 -12.33
CA LYS A 4 -65.63 5.80 -12.95
C LYS A 4 -66.07 7.15 -12.37
N ARG A 5 -65.20 7.82 -11.63
CA ARG A 5 -65.23 9.28 -11.46
C ARG A 5 -64.02 9.84 -12.19
N ALA A 6 -64.23 10.20 -13.45
CA ALA A 6 -63.36 11.10 -14.15
C ALA A 6 -63.51 12.48 -13.49
N SER A 7 -62.59 12.87 -12.62
CA SER A 7 -62.37 14.28 -12.33
C SER A 7 -61.47 14.82 -13.43
N LYS A 8 -62.09 15.47 -14.42
CA LYS A 8 -61.42 16.48 -15.23
C LYS A 8 -60.96 17.59 -14.26
N SER A 9 -59.71 17.53 -13.81
CA SER A 9 -59.01 18.71 -13.35
C SER A 9 -58.25 19.29 -14.54
N THR A 10 -58.97 20.03 -15.38
CA THR A 10 -58.37 21.06 -16.21
C THR A 10 -58.04 22.24 -15.29
N THR A 11 -57.00 22.11 -14.47
CA THR A 11 -56.31 23.26 -13.94
C THR A 11 -55.29 23.67 -15.00
N LYS A 12 -55.63 24.71 -15.77
CA LYS A 12 -54.61 25.60 -16.33
C LYS A 12 -53.73 26.01 -15.15
N THR A 13 -52.57 25.38 -14.98
CA THR A 13 -51.52 25.91 -14.10
C THR A 13 -51.12 27.25 -14.72
N LYS A 14 -51.69 28.32 -14.17
CA LYS A 14 -51.10 29.64 -14.30
C LYS A 14 -49.64 29.47 -13.87
N ASN A 15 -48.68 29.96 -14.67
CA ASN A 15 -47.38 30.32 -14.13
C ASN A 15 -47.66 31.36 -13.04
N THR A 16 -47.80 30.94 -11.79
CA THR A 16 -47.57 31.81 -10.64
C THR A 16 -46.07 31.99 -10.59
N ALA A 17 -45.55 32.88 -11.44
CA ALA A 17 -44.19 33.36 -11.27
C ALA A 17 -44.20 34.12 -9.94
N ALA A 18 -43.74 33.47 -8.86
CA ALA A 18 -43.20 34.18 -7.72
C ALA A 18 -42.23 35.23 -8.28
N LYS A 19 -42.29 36.44 -7.71
CA LYS A 19 -41.60 37.60 -8.29
C LYS A 19 -40.09 37.40 -8.12
N ALA A 20 -39.43 36.90 -9.16
CA ALA A 20 -38.00 36.69 -9.15
C ALA A 20 -37.29 38.05 -9.04
N GLU A 21 -36.34 38.15 -8.10
CA GLU A 21 -35.57 39.35 -7.82
C GLU A 21 -34.08 39.04 -8.01
N LEU A 22 -33.35 39.92 -8.69
CA LEU A 22 -31.89 39.81 -8.77
C LEU A 22 -31.29 40.55 -7.58
N LEU A 23 -30.62 39.81 -6.70
CA LEU A 23 -30.01 40.30 -5.46
C LEU A 23 -28.49 40.11 -5.50
N SER A 24 -27.77 40.91 -4.70
CA SER A 24 -26.40 40.52 -4.35
C SER A 24 -26.39 39.29 -3.43
N PHE A 25 -25.29 38.54 -3.44
CA PHE A 25 -25.14 37.34 -2.61
C PHE A 25 -25.43 37.62 -1.13
N SER A 26 -24.90 38.71 -0.57
CA SER A 26 -25.10 39.07 0.84
C SER A 26 -26.56 39.42 1.17
N GLU A 27 -27.28 40.06 0.25
CA GLU A 27 -28.70 40.37 0.43
C GLU A 27 -29.56 39.12 0.39
N ALA A 28 -29.29 38.21 -0.54
CA ALA A 28 -30.00 36.94 -0.65
C ALA A 28 -29.74 36.03 0.56
N ASP A 29 -28.47 35.92 0.97
CA ASP A 29 -28.06 35.07 2.10
C ASP A 29 -28.66 35.55 3.43
N ALA A 30 -28.77 36.87 3.61
CA ALA A 30 -29.46 37.45 4.77
C ALA A 30 -30.96 37.12 4.82
N ARG A 31 -31.61 36.85 3.68
CA ARG A 31 -33.04 36.48 3.63
C ARG A 31 -33.29 35.01 3.98
N VAL A 32 -32.27 34.17 3.91
CA VAL A 32 -32.34 32.73 4.22
C VAL A 32 -31.45 32.36 5.40
N ASP A 33 -31.22 33.33 6.31
CA ASP A 33 -30.51 33.15 7.57
C ASP A 33 -29.11 32.50 7.44
N GLY A 34 -28.37 32.84 6.38
CA GLY A 34 -27.01 32.34 6.14
C GLY A 34 -26.93 30.99 5.41
N ALA A 35 -28.06 30.47 4.91
CA ALA A 35 -28.09 29.16 4.26
C ALA A 35 -27.31 29.11 2.94
N LEU A 36 -27.15 30.21 2.20
CA LEU A 36 -26.34 30.22 0.98
C LEU A 36 -24.85 30.18 1.33
N SER A 37 -24.41 30.95 2.33
CA SER A 37 -23.02 30.88 2.83
C SER A 37 -22.66 29.52 3.43
N ALA A 38 -23.65 28.75 3.89
CA ALA A 38 -23.46 27.38 4.37
C ALA A 38 -23.38 26.36 3.22
N ALA A 39 -24.06 26.62 2.10
CA ALA A 39 -24.21 25.69 0.98
C ALA A 39 -23.19 25.88 -0.14
N PHE A 40 -22.64 27.09 -0.32
CA PHE A 40 -21.77 27.42 -1.44
C PHE A 40 -20.36 27.86 -1.00
N GLU A 41 -19.32 27.40 -1.71
CA GLU A 41 -17.95 27.90 -1.50
C GLU A 41 -17.77 29.26 -2.21
N GLY A 42 -17.15 30.23 -1.52
CA GLY A 42 -17.19 31.65 -1.91
C GLY A 42 -16.74 31.96 -3.35
N GLY A 43 -17.35 32.97 -3.98
CA GLY A 43 -17.04 33.37 -5.37
C GLY A 43 -18.25 33.94 -6.12
N TYR A 44 -19.45 33.52 -5.71
CA TYR A 44 -20.75 33.97 -6.23
C TYR A 44 -21.06 35.42 -5.86
N GLN A 45 -21.56 36.22 -6.81
CA GLN A 45 -21.86 37.65 -6.62
C GLN A 45 -23.36 37.94 -6.68
N THR A 46 -24.09 37.25 -7.55
CA THR A 46 -25.46 37.57 -7.93
C THR A 46 -26.38 36.36 -7.76
N VAL A 47 -27.58 36.60 -7.21
CA VAL A 47 -28.56 35.55 -6.91
C VAL A 47 -29.90 35.93 -7.54
N LEU A 48 -30.42 35.07 -8.40
CA LEU A 48 -31.81 35.11 -8.82
C LEU A 48 -32.65 34.48 -7.71
N PHE A 49 -33.26 35.33 -6.89
CA PHE A 49 -33.99 34.93 -5.70
C PHE A 49 -35.48 34.80 -5.99
N VAL A 50 -36.05 33.66 -5.61
CA VAL A 50 -37.48 33.35 -5.74
C VAL A 50 -38.03 33.03 -4.35
N ASP A 51 -38.87 33.93 -3.84
CA ASP A 51 -39.55 33.74 -2.56
C ASP A 51 -40.84 32.93 -2.75
N GLY A 52 -40.81 31.67 -2.32
CA GLY A 52 -41.88 30.67 -2.48
C GLY A 52 -41.61 29.64 -3.58
N ASP A 53 -42.67 28.95 -4.01
CA ASP A 53 -42.58 27.84 -4.96
C ASP A 53 -42.33 28.31 -6.40
N LEU A 54 -41.59 27.49 -7.17
CA LEU A 54 -41.28 27.72 -8.58
C LEU A 54 -41.66 26.50 -9.43
N THR A 55 -42.56 26.69 -10.39
CA THR A 55 -42.92 25.66 -11.38
C THR A 55 -42.50 26.08 -12.79
N LEU A 56 -41.76 25.23 -13.49
CA LEU A 56 -41.21 25.48 -14.82
C LEU A 56 -41.56 24.36 -15.81
N ASN A 57 -41.99 24.78 -17.01
CA ASN A 57 -42.34 23.88 -18.09
C ASN A 57 -41.16 23.72 -19.07
N GLY A 58 -40.54 22.54 -19.10
CA GLY A 58 -39.33 22.21 -19.87
C GLY A 58 -38.05 22.22 -19.04
N ASP A 59 -36.89 22.18 -19.71
CA ASP A 59 -35.58 22.20 -19.05
C ASP A 59 -35.35 23.52 -18.29
N LEU A 60 -34.77 23.45 -17.08
CA LEU A 60 -34.66 24.56 -16.12
C LEU A 60 -34.15 25.86 -16.76
N LEU A 61 -32.93 25.84 -17.31
CA LEU A 61 -32.30 27.02 -17.89
C LEU A 61 -33.07 27.55 -19.12
N ALA A 62 -33.59 26.66 -19.96
CA ALA A 62 -34.37 27.04 -21.13
C ALA A 62 -35.74 27.64 -20.75
N ALA A 63 -36.35 27.19 -19.65
CA ALA A 63 -37.58 27.74 -19.11
C ALA A 63 -37.32 29.11 -18.45
N LEU A 64 -36.24 29.24 -17.68
CA LEU A 64 -35.85 30.50 -17.04
C LEU A 64 -35.47 31.60 -18.04
N ALA A 65 -34.79 31.24 -19.14
CA ALA A 65 -34.47 32.17 -20.22
C ALA A 65 -35.70 32.80 -20.90
N LYS A 66 -36.89 32.17 -20.75
CA LYS A 66 -38.17 32.74 -21.21
C LYS A 66 -38.77 33.72 -20.21
N THR A 67 -38.38 33.65 -18.94
CA THR A 67 -38.92 34.48 -17.86
C THR A 67 -38.02 35.65 -17.50
N THR A 68 -36.70 35.52 -17.63
CA THR A 68 -35.73 36.57 -17.33
C THR A 68 -34.55 36.51 -18.30
N LYS A 69 -33.92 37.67 -18.54
CA LYS A 69 -32.65 37.80 -19.27
C LYS A 69 -31.48 38.22 -18.36
N ALA A 70 -31.72 38.32 -17.06
CA ALA A 70 -30.68 38.65 -16.10
C ALA A 70 -29.66 37.52 -16.04
N GLU A 71 -28.37 37.86 -16.03
CA GLU A 71 -27.30 36.94 -15.66
C GLU A 71 -27.26 36.85 -14.13
N PHE A 72 -27.04 35.64 -13.61
CA PHE A 72 -26.99 35.36 -12.19
C PHE A 72 -26.07 34.17 -11.92
N ASP A 73 -25.43 34.16 -10.75
CA ASP A 73 -24.51 33.10 -10.37
C ASP A 73 -25.21 31.98 -9.56
N ILE A 74 -26.34 32.27 -8.90
CA ILE A 74 -27.13 31.29 -8.14
C ILE A 74 -28.63 31.49 -8.42
N LEU A 75 -29.37 30.39 -8.60
CA LEU A 75 -30.83 30.37 -8.44
C LEU A 75 -31.18 29.92 -7.03
N ALA A 76 -31.82 30.78 -6.23
CA ALA A 76 -32.27 30.47 -4.88
C ALA A 76 -33.80 30.44 -4.82
N VAL A 77 -34.38 29.32 -4.36
CA VAL A 77 -35.83 29.11 -4.23
C VAL A 77 -36.15 28.75 -2.78
N THR A 78 -36.95 29.57 -2.09
CA THR A 78 -37.29 29.33 -0.66
C THR A 78 -38.42 28.30 -0.46
N GLY A 79 -39.10 27.89 -1.52
CA GLY A 79 -40.15 26.87 -1.53
C GLY A 79 -39.81 25.63 -2.36
N ASP A 80 -40.83 24.98 -2.92
CA ASP A 80 -40.68 23.81 -3.78
C ASP A 80 -40.27 24.19 -5.22
N LEU A 81 -39.45 23.36 -5.86
CA LEU A 81 -39.06 23.51 -7.27
C LEU A 81 -39.61 22.34 -8.11
N ASP A 82 -40.56 22.62 -9.00
CA ASP A 82 -41.13 21.64 -9.93
C ASP A 82 -40.72 21.97 -11.37
N VAL A 83 -39.90 21.10 -11.97
CA VAL A 83 -39.40 21.23 -13.34
C VAL A 83 -39.88 20.02 -14.14
N THR A 84 -40.73 20.24 -15.13
CA THR A 84 -41.24 19.09 -15.93
C THR A 84 -40.19 18.47 -16.87
N GLY A 85 -39.09 19.18 -17.14
CA GLY A 85 -37.94 18.70 -17.91
C GLY A 85 -36.71 18.45 -17.04
N ARG A 86 -35.52 18.70 -17.58
CA ARG A 86 -34.25 18.46 -16.89
C ARG A 86 -33.80 19.65 -16.06
N ILE A 87 -33.21 19.36 -14.91
CA ILE A 87 -32.30 20.29 -14.25
C ILE A 87 -30.90 19.90 -14.72
N ALA A 88 -30.40 20.62 -15.72
CA ALA A 88 -29.10 20.37 -16.31
C ALA A 88 -28.25 21.63 -16.17
N LEU A 89 -27.39 21.61 -15.15
CA LEU A 89 -26.50 22.71 -14.79
C LEU A 89 -25.09 22.24 -15.12
N TYR A 90 -24.43 22.95 -16.03
CA TYR A 90 -23.06 22.66 -16.46
C TYR A 90 -22.25 23.94 -16.34
N GLU A 91 -20.97 23.81 -16.02
CA GLU A 91 -20.05 24.93 -15.77
C GLU A 91 -20.39 25.65 -14.44
N SER A 92 -19.42 26.21 -13.71
CA SER A 92 -19.57 26.61 -12.29
C SER A 92 -20.72 27.58 -11.93
N THR A 93 -21.46 28.11 -12.91
CA THR A 93 -22.69 28.91 -12.71
C THR A 93 -23.79 28.56 -13.73
N PRO A 94 -25.09 28.67 -13.36
CA PRO A 94 -25.55 29.03 -12.03
C PRO A 94 -25.55 27.85 -11.06
N GLY A 95 -25.19 28.10 -9.81
CA GLY A 95 -25.49 27.21 -8.70
C GLY A 95 -27.00 27.16 -8.42
N LEU A 96 -27.46 26.14 -7.69
CA LEU A 96 -28.87 25.95 -7.37
C LEU A 96 -29.08 25.72 -5.88
N TRP A 97 -29.93 26.52 -5.25
CA TRP A 97 -30.36 26.34 -3.86
C TRP A 97 -31.87 26.23 -3.76
N VAL A 98 -32.38 25.18 -3.12
CA VAL A 98 -33.82 24.96 -2.88
C VAL A 98 -34.02 24.47 -1.45
N SER A 99 -34.73 25.23 -0.61
CA SER A 99 -35.05 24.78 0.76
C SER A 99 -36.19 23.76 0.82
N GLY A 100 -37.05 23.70 -0.19
CA GLY A 100 -38.19 22.77 -0.29
C GLY A 100 -37.87 21.46 -1.02
N HIS A 101 -38.93 20.83 -1.55
CA HIS A 101 -38.85 19.62 -2.35
C HIS A 101 -38.61 19.95 -3.82
N THR A 102 -37.68 19.25 -4.46
CA THR A 102 -37.37 19.40 -5.89
C THR A 102 -37.88 18.21 -6.70
N THR A 103 -38.65 18.46 -7.75
CA THR A 103 -39.08 17.43 -8.71
C THR A 103 -38.58 17.74 -10.11
N ALA A 104 -37.98 16.75 -10.77
CA ALA A 104 -37.56 16.88 -12.16
C ALA A 104 -37.52 15.56 -12.93
N GLU A 105 -37.38 15.63 -14.25
CA GLU A 105 -37.17 14.44 -15.07
C GLU A 105 -35.80 13.79 -14.78
N THR A 106 -34.74 14.60 -14.83
CA THR A 106 -33.36 14.26 -14.43
C THR A 106 -32.74 15.42 -13.69
N LEU A 107 -31.79 15.09 -12.82
CA LEU A 107 -30.84 16.03 -12.25
C LEU A 107 -29.46 15.72 -12.81
N GLU A 108 -28.87 16.69 -13.48
CA GLU A 108 -27.53 16.64 -14.05
C GLU A 108 -26.76 17.84 -13.50
N GLY A 109 -25.74 17.57 -12.68
CA GLY A 109 -24.82 18.56 -12.15
C GLY A 109 -23.43 18.35 -12.75
N GLY A 110 -22.89 19.36 -13.43
CA GLY A 110 -21.48 19.43 -13.81
C GLY A 110 -20.61 19.94 -12.67
N ASP A 111 -19.72 20.88 -12.97
CA ASP A 111 -18.92 21.65 -12.00
C ASP A 111 -19.75 22.63 -11.12
N CYS A 112 -21.06 22.45 -11.02
CA CYS A 112 -21.96 23.36 -10.28
C CYS A 112 -22.19 22.87 -8.86
N GLU A 113 -22.29 23.80 -7.91
CA GLU A 113 -22.81 23.52 -6.57
C GLU A 113 -24.36 23.52 -6.59
N ILE A 114 -24.95 22.45 -6.07
CA ILE A 114 -26.40 22.24 -6.00
C ILE A 114 -26.72 21.82 -4.57
N ALA A 115 -27.55 22.62 -3.91
CA ALA A 115 -28.04 22.38 -2.56
C ALA A 115 -29.56 22.26 -2.55
N ILE A 116 -30.11 21.07 -2.27
CA ILE A 116 -31.58 20.87 -2.21
C ILE A 116 -32.01 20.14 -0.94
N GLY A 117 -33.14 20.55 -0.38
CA GLY A 117 -33.70 19.91 0.83
C GLY A 117 -34.04 18.43 0.61
N THR A 118 -34.98 18.11 -0.28
CA THR A 118 -35.29 16.73 -0.71
C THR A 118 -35.64 16.73 -2.20
N GLY A 119 -35.58 15.58 -2.87
CA GLY A 119 -35.92 15.52 -4.30
C GLY A 119 -36.52 14.21 -4.79
N SER A 120 -37.31 14.28 -5.86
CA SER A 120 -37.82 13.11 -6.60
C SER A 120 -37.51 13.27 -8.09
N PHE A 121 -36.71 12.35 -8.64
CA PHE A 121 -36.26 12.39 -10.03
C PHE A 121 -36.72 11.14 -10.78
N LYS A 122 -37.31 11.36 -11.97
CA LYS A 122 -37.95 10.28 -12.72
C LYS A 122 -36.97 9.26 -13.30
N HIS A 123 -35.78 9.69 -13.72
CA HIS A 123 -34.88 8.85 -14.51
C HIS A 123 -33.52 8.60 -13.83
N PHE A 124 -32.75 9.63 -13.50
CA PHE A 124 -31.49 9.47 -12.76
C PHE A 124 -30.98 10.79 -12.21
N VAL A 125 -29.98 10.67 -11.33
CA VAL A 125 -29.07 11.75 -10.90
C VAL A 125 -27.69 11.49 -11.50
N TYR A 126 -27.05 12.52 -12.05
CA TYR A 126 -25.74 12.41 -12.69
C TYR A 126 -24.83 13.57 -12.34
N GLY A 127 -23.59 13.25 -11.96
CA GLY A 127 -22.49 14.20 -11.74
C GLY A 127 -21.44 14.12 -12.84
N TYR A 128 -20.99 15.27 -13.38
CA TYR A 128 -19.99 15.34 -14.45
C TYR A 128 -18.74 16.14 -14.03
N TYR A 129 -17.58 15.46 -14.01
CA TYR A 129 -16.19 15.96 -14.04
C TYR A 129 -15.85 17.25 -13.25
N ASN A 130 -14.99 17.12 -12.21
CA ASN A 130 -14.44 18.13 -11.27
C ASN A 130 -15.45 18.80 -10.31
N ASP A 131 -15.08 18.84 -9.02
CA ASP A 131 -15.48 19.73 -7.90
C ASP A 131 -16.96 20.15 -7.70
N GLY A 132 -17.93 19.62 -8.45
CA GLY A 132 -19.35 19.88 -8.24
C GLY A 132 -19.89 19.24 -6.96
N ILE A 133 -20.42 20.05 -6.04
CA ILE A 133 -21.02 19.61 -4.78
C ILE A 133 -22.53 19.45 -4.97
N LEU A 134 -23.06 18.24 -4.78
CA LEU A 134 -24.51 17.99 -4.72
C LEU A 134 -24.93 17.72 -3.27
N ASP A 135 -25.04 18.77 -2.46
CA ASP A 135 -25.48 18.68 -1.07
C ASP A 135 -27.01 18.53 -1.00
N THR A 136 -27.47 17.33 -0.74
CA THR A 136 -28.90 17.00 -0.81
C THR A 136 -29.37 16.27 0.42
N GLY A 137 -30.63 16.44 0.80
CA GLY A 137 -31.28 15.49 1.72
C GLY A 137 -31.71 14.22 1.00
N ASP A 138 -32.82 13.61 1.44
CA ASP A 138 -33.33 12.38 0.82
C ASP A 138 -33.74 12.63 -0.65
N VAL A 139 -33.21 11.82 -1.58
CA VAL A 139 -33.48 11.90 -3.03
C VAL A 139 -33.98 10.56 -3.55
N ASP A 140 -35.17 10.54 -4.15
CA ASP A 140 -35.72 9.37 -4.81
C ASP A 140 -35.37 9.38 -6.31
N ALA A 141 -34.46 8.49 -6.74
CA ALA A 141 -34.11 8.27 -8.14
C ALA A 141 -33.76 6.81 -8.40
N PRO A 142 -34.15 6.20 -9.54
CA PRO A 142 -33.90 4.77 -9.78
C PRO A 142 -32.43 4.47 -10.14
N PHE A 143 -31.69 5.45 -10.65
CA PHE A 143 -30.27 5.34 -10.98
C PHE A 143 -29.51 6.58 -10.51
N VAL A 144 -28.27 6.37 -10.06
CA VAL A 144 -27.29 7.43 -9.81
C VAL A 144 -26.04 7.07 -10.60
N ILE A 145 -25.60 7.97 -11.47
CA ILE A 145 -24.38 7.77 -12.27
C ILE A 145 -23.36 8.78 -11.75
N ASN A 146 -22.23 8.29 -11.25
CA ASN A 146 -21.09 9.14 -10.94
C ASN A 146 -20.09 9.13 -12.09
N SER A 147 -19.61 10.31 -12.46
CA SER A 147 -18.46 10.51 -13.35
C SER A 147 -17.58 11.65 -12.84
N ASN A 148 -17.52 11.83 -11.51
CA ASN A 148 -16.81 12.90 -10.82
C ASN A 148 -16.03 12.37 -9.60
N HIS A 149 -14.88 13.00 -9.31
CA HIS A 149 -13.92 12.66 -8.24
C HIS A 149 -14.48 12.84 -6.80
N ASP A 150 -15.57 13.58 -6.60
CA ASP A 150 -16.12 13.88 -5.26
C ASP A 150 -17.63 14.17 -5.30
N LEU A 151 -18.43 13.34 -5.99
CA LEU A 151 -19.90 13.47 -5.98
C LEU A 151 -20.48 13.06 -4.60
N ARG A 152 -20.73 14.05 -3.74
CA ARG A 152 -21.26 13.83 -2.38
C ARG A 152 -22.78 13.74 -2.32
N VAL A 153 -23.36 12.70 -2.93
CA VAL A 153 -24.80 12.41 -2.79
C VAL A 153 -24.99 11.42 -1.63
N PRO A 154 -25.85 11.71 -0.63
CA PRO A 154 -26.17 10.71 0.39
C PRO A 154 -26.72 9.43 -0.27
N LYS A 155 -26.31 8.26 0.22
CA LYS A 155 -26.75 6.98 -0.37
C LYS A 155 -28.28 6.86 -0.41
N GLN A 156 -28.83 6.82 -1.62
CA GLN A 156 -30.26 6.76 -1.86
C GLN A 156 -30.78 5.32 -1.82
N LYS A 157 -31.89 5.11 -1.09
CA LYS A 157 -32.43 3.78 -0.83
C LYS A 157 -33.10 3.21 -2.09
N GLY A 158 -32.52 2.16 -2.65
CA GLY A 158 -33.09 1.43 -3.80
C GLY A 158 -32.62 1.91 -5.17
N ALA A 159 -31.82 2.98 -5.23
CA ALA A 159 -31.15 3.42 -6.43
C ALA A 159 -30.01 2.47 -6.82
N LYS A 160 -29.80 2.27 -8.13
CA LYS A 160 -28.63 1.57 -8.67
C LYS A 160 -27.51 2.57 -8.96
N TRP A 161 -26.39 2.40 -8.28
CA TRP A 161 -25.23 3.27 -8.38
C TRP A 161 -24.27 2.78 -9.47
N ILE A 162 -23.89 3.66 -10.39
CA ILE A 162 -23.03 3.34 -11.53
C ILE A 162 -21.81 4.25 -11.47
N ASP A 163 -20.62 3.67 -11.44
CA ASP A 163 -19.34 4.38 -11.55
C ASP A 163 -18.77 4.22 -12.96
N ASN A 164 -18.80 5.32 -13.71
CA ASN A 164 -18.21 5.41 -15.03
C ASN A 164 -16.73 5.82 -14.99
N TYR A 165 -16.22 6.40 -13.90
CA TYR A 165 -14.89 7.00 -13.85
C TYR A 165 -13.83 6.08 -13.22
N GLY A 166 -14.25 5.09 -12.42
CA GLY A 166 -13.35 4.10 -11.83
C GLY A 166 -12.56 4.62 -10.63
N ASP A 167 -13.07 5.63 -9.93
CA ASP A 167 -12.42 6.28 -8.79
C ASP A 167 -12.83 5.71 -7.43
N ASP A 168 -13.92 4.95 -7.35
CA ASP A 168 -14.41 4.40 -6.09
C ASP A 168 -15.05 3.00 -6.27
N ASP A 169 -14.81 2.15 -5.29
CA ASP A 169 -15.19 0.75 -5.34
C ASP A 169 -16.63 0.50 -4.81
N ASP A 170 -17.34 1.47 -4.23
CA ASP A 170 -18.63 1.24 -3.54
C ASP A 170 -19.90 1.32 -4.42
N TYR A 171 -19.74 1.21 -5.75
CA TYR A 171 -20.84 1.30 -6.71
C TYR A 171 -21.43 -0.08 -7.06
N ASP A 172 -22.73 -0.11 -7.44
CA ASP A 172 -23.41 -1.35 -7.83
C ASP A 172 -22.89 -1.89 -9.18
N PHE A 173 -22.52 -0.97 -10.08
CA PHE A 173 -21.87 -1.23 -11.35
C PHE A 173 -20.63 -0.36 -11.50
N THR A 174 -19.51 -0.97 -11.89
CA THR A 174 -18.22 -0.30 -12.08
C THR A 174 -17.69 -0.61 -13.48
N SER A 175 -16.62 0.07 -13.89
CA SER A 175 -15.93 -0.20 -15.16
C SER A 175 -15.60 -1.69 -15.40
N GLU A 176 -15.47 -2.50 -14.34
CA GLU A 176 -15.24 -3.94 -14.44
C GLU A 176 -16.45 -4.75 -14.95
N ASN A 177 -17.68 -4.29 -14.69
CA ASN A 177 -18.90 -5.06 -14.95
C ASN A 177 -19.94 -4.32 -15.81
N ILE A 178 -19.77 -3.03 -16.08
CA ILE A 178 -20.66 -2.21 -16.91
C ILE A 178 -20.87 -2.86 -18.28
N GLY A 179 -19.79 -3.28 -18.95
CA GLY A 179 -19.85 -3.86 -20.29
C GLY A 179 -20.65 -5.16 -20.40
N GLN A 180 -20.84 -5.88 -19.29
CA GLN A 180 -21.63 -7.12 -19.23
C GLN A 180 -23.06 -6.88 -18.72
N SER A 181 -23.28 -5.80 -17.97
CA SER A 181 -24.52 -5.54 -17.24
C SER A 181 -25.49 -4.65 -18.02
N PHE A 182 -24.97 -3.78 -18.90
CA PHE A 182 -25.78 -2.84 -19.68
C PHE A 182 -25.90 -3.29 -21.14
N VAL A 183 -27.03 -2.93 -21.76
CA VAL A 183 -27.22 -3.22 -23.18
C VAL A 183 -26.24 -2.41 -24.03
N ARG A 184 -25.74 -3.00 -25.11
CA ARG A 184 -24.70 -2.36 -25.96
C ARG A 184 -25.08 -0.96 -26.44
N ASP A 185 -26.36 -0.73 -26.71
CA ASP A 185 -26.91 0.53 -27.23
C ASP A 185 -26.78 1.72 -26.26
N VAL A 186 -26.55 1.49 -24.96
CA VAL A 186 -26.39 2.54 -23.95
C VAL A 186 -24.94 2.70 -23.48
N LEU A 187 -23.99 2.03 -24.12
CA LEU A 187 -22.57 2.05 -23.76
C LEU A 187 -21.74 2.94 -24.69
N SER A 188 -20.55 3.33 -24.20
CA SER A 188 -19.46 3.95 -24.96
C SER A 188 -18.98 3.05 -26.12
N GLU A 189 -18.20 3.57 -27.06
CA GLU A 189 -17.75 2.79 -28.23
C GLU A 189 -16.86 1.59 -27.88
N ASP A 190 -16.06 1.67 -26.83
CA ASP A 190 -15.26 0.56 -26.29
C ASP A 190 -16.04 -0.31 -25.30
N GLY A 191 -17.19 0.16 -24.81
CA GLY A 191 -18.07 -0.56 -23.91
C GLY A 191 -17.65 -0.54 -22.44
N SER A 192 -16.68 0.30 -22.08
CA SER A 192 -16.20 0.46 -20.69
C SER A 192 -17.16 1.28 -19.81
N GLU A 193 -18.00 2.14 -20.40
CA GLU A 193 -18.78 3.14 -19.67
C GLU A 193 -20.22 3.25 -20.18
N VAL A 194 -21.13 3.70 -19.31
CA VAL A 194 -22.50 4.07 -19.71
C VAL A 194 -22.48 5.43 -20.41
N ASP A 195 -22.90 5.47 -21.67
CA ASP A 195 -23.10 6.71 -22.42
C ASP A 195 -24.39 7.39 -21.96
N VAL A 196 -24.26 8.40 -21.11
CA VAL A 196 -25.37 9.07 -20.41
C VAL A 196 -26.45 9.61 -21.36
N PRO A 197 -26.11 10.30 -22.47
CA PRO A 197 -27.12 10.70 -23.46
C PRO A 197 -27.92 9.52 -24.04
N LYS A 198 -27.25 8.42 -24.44
CA LYS A 198 -27.94 7.22 -24.95
C LYS A 198 -28.78 6.54 -23.87
N PHE A 199 -28.25 6.45 -22.65
CA PHE A 199 -28.90 5.88 -21.49
C PHE A 199 -30.21 6.62 -21.15
N LEU A 200 -30.15 7.96 -21.05
CA LEU A 200 -31.33 8.79 -20.82
C LEU A 200 -32.36 8.64 -21.94
N ALA A 201 -31.92 8.64 -23.20
CA ALA A 201 -32.80 8.48 -24.35
C ALA A 201 -33.50 7.10 -24.35
N ALA A 202 -32.84 6.05 -23.86
CA ALA A 202 -33.43 4.73 -23.67
C ALA A 202 -34.49 4.74 -22.56
N LEU A 203 -34.18 5.31 -21.38
CA LEU A 203 -35.11 5.43 -20.26
C LEU A 203 -36.38 6.21 -20.65
N ARG A 204 -36.24 7.33 -21.34
CA ARG A 204 -37.36 8.14 -21.86
C ARG A 204 -38.30 7.38 -22.80
N LYS A 205 -37.73 6.46 -23.58
CA LYS A 205 -38.47 5.60 -24.52
C LYS A 205 -39.00 4.33 -23.86
N GLY A 206 -38.76 4.12 -22.56
CA GLY A 206 -39.10 2.90 -21.84
C GLY A 206 -38.35 1.67 -22.34
N LYS A 207 -37.17 1.86 -22.96
CA LYS A 207 -36.31 0.75 -23.39
C LYS A 207 -35.50 0.20 -22.21
N PRO A 208 -35.21 -1.11 -22.18
CA PRO A 208 -34.34 -1.68 -21.16
C PRO A 208 -32.92 -1.12 -21.32
N VAL A 209 -32.31 -0.75 -20.19
CA VAL A 209 -30.92 -0.26 -20.12
C VAL A 209 -29.96 -1.34 -19.61
N LEU A 210 -30.48 -2.33 -18.88
CA LEU A 210 -29.74 -3.48 -18.38
C LEU A 210 -30.00 -4.72 -19.26
N VAL A 211 -29.01 -5.59 -19.38
CA VAL A 211 -29.18 -6.94 -19.94
C VAL A 211 -30.15 -7.72 -19.06
N ALA A 212 -30.97 -8.58 -19.66
CA ALA A 212 -31.90 -9.42 -18.90
C ALA A 212 -31.16 -10.31 -17.90
N GLY A 213 -31.52 -10.20 -16.62
CA GLY A 213 -30.84 -10.93 -15.54
C GLY A 213 -29.53 -10.32 -15.06
N ALA A 214 -29.18 -9.10 -15.49
CA ALA A 214 -28.03 -8.37 -14.95
C ALA A 214 -28.18 -8.21 -13.43
N MET A 215 -27.16 -8.65 -12.71
CA MET A 215 -27.06 -8.58 -11.26
C MET A 215 -26.03 -7.52 -10.87
N THR A 216 -26.29 -6.79 -9.79
CA THR A 216 -25.24 -6.00 -9.13
C THR A 216 -24.16 -6.92 -8.56
N ALA A 217 -23.00 -6.37 -8.21
CA ALA A 217 -21.96 -7.14 -7.53
C ALA A 217 -22.49 -7.83 -6.27
N GLY A 218 -23.29 -7.13 -5.46
CA GLY A 218 -23.93 -7.67 -4.27
C GLY A 218 -24.96 -8.77 -4.57
N GLU A 219 -25.78 -8.61 -5.60
CA GLU A 219 -26.75 -9.64 -6.01
C GLU A 219 -26.06 -10.92 -6.50
N LYS A 220 -24.99 -10.78 -7.28
CA LYS A 220 -24.16 -11.92 -7.71
C LYS A 220 -23.52 -12.62 -6.51
N ALA A 221 -22.99 -11.85 -5.56
CA ALA A 221 -22.44 -12.40 -4.33
C ALA A 221 -23.49 -13.18 -3.52
N LEU A 222 -24.73 -12.70 -3.44
CA LEU A 222 -25.83 -13.44 -2.80
C LEU A 222 -26.16 -14.75 -3.53
N ALA A 223 -26.07 -14.77 -4.86
CA ALA A 223 -26.22 -16.00 -5.65
C ALA A 223 -25.06 -16.99 -5.38
N ASP A 224 -23.82 -16.50 -5.27
CA ASP A 224 -22.67 -17.32 -4.90
C ASP A 224 -22.82 -17.92 -3.50
N VAL A 225 -23.38 -17.18 -2.54
CA VAL A 225 -23.72 -17.72 -1.20
C VAL A 225 -24.79 -18.80 -1.29
N ALA A 226 -25.80 -18.64 -2.15
CA ALA A 226 -26.85 -19.66 -2.33
C ALA A 226 -26.25 -20.96 -2.92
N LYS A 227 -25.36 -20.83 -3.90
CA LYS A 227 -24.63 -21.98 -4.43
C LYS A 227 -23.74 -22.64 -3.37
N ALA A 228 -23.02 -21.85 -2.58
CA ALA A 228 -22.19 -22.35 -1.49
C ALA A 228 -23.00 -23.12 -0.42
N LEU A 229 -24.25 -22.72 -0.20
CA LEU A 229 -25.20 -23.44 0.67
C LEU A 229 -25.51 -24.83 0.11
N ASP A 230 -25.82 -24.91 -1.18
CA ASP A 230 -26.14 -26.17 -1.87
C ASP A 230 -24.92 -27.11 -1.91
N ASP A 231 -23.73 -26.55 -2.14
CA ASP A 231 -22.45 -27.28 -2.18
C ASP A 231 -21.95 -27.70 -0.79
N LYS A 232 -22.61 -27.26 0.30
CA LYS A 232 -22.22 -27.53 1.69
C LYS A 232 -20.77 -27.17 2.01
N VAL A 233 -20.36 -25.96 1.66
CA VAL A 233 -19.00 -25.48 1.97
C VAL A 233 -18.76 -25.35 3.48
N TYR A 234 -17.50 -25.52 3.89
CA TYR A 234 -17.08 -25.34 5.30
C TYR A 234 -16.37 -24.01 5.55
N GLU A 235 -15.89 -23.37 4.49
CA GLU A 235 -15.22 -22.07 4.54
C GLU A 235 -15.82 -21.19 3.46
N LEU A 236 -16.17 -19.95 3.82
CA LEU A 236 -16.76 -18.99 2.91
C LEU A 236 -16.09 -17.64 3.10
N ASP A 237 -15.51 -17.13 2.02
CA ASP A 237 -14.91 -15.81 1.94
C ASP A 237 -15.70 -14.97 0.93
N MET A 238 -16.39 -13.95 1.44
CA MET A 238 -17.12 -12.96 0.66
C MET A 238 -16.55 -11.56 0.91
N SER A 239 -15.23 -11.46 1.14
CA SER A 239 -14.58 -10.17 1.30
C SER A 239 -14.73 -9.32 0.06
N ASP A 240 -15.03 -8.04 0.25
CA ASP A 240 -15.12 -7.04 -0.82
C ASP A 240 -16.10 -7.46 -1.94
N LYS A 241 -17.33 -7.77 -1.54
CA LYS A 241 -18.41 -8.24 -2.44
C LYS A 241 -19.59 -7.26 -2.50
N LYS A 242 -19.39 -6.04 -2.02
CA LYS A 242 -20.38 -4.95 -2.03
C LYS A 242 -21.71 -5.37 -1.40
N LEU A 243 -21.63 -6.24 -0.37
CA LEU A 243 -22.80 -6.69 0.37
C LEU A 243 -23.29 -5.54 1.26
N LYS A 244 -24.49 -5.03 0.95
CA LYS A 244 -25.17 -3.97 1.72
C LYS A 244 -25.93 -4.48 2.95
N ALA A 245 -25.95 -5.80 3.15
CA ALA A 245 -26.62 -6.46 4.26
C ALA A 245 -25.99 -7.84 4.50
N PHE A 246 -26.18 -8.37 5.70
CA PHE A 246 -25.69 -9.70 6.04
C PHE A 246 -26.34 -10.76 5.14
N PRO A 247 -25.56 -11.65 4.48
CA PRO A 247 -26.10 -12.64 3.55
C PRO A 247 -26.85 -13.74 4.32
N SER A 248 -28.17 -13.58 4.48
CA SER A 248 -29.01 -14.45 5.34
C SER A 248 -28.95 -15.95 5.04
N ASN A 249 -28.62 -16.35 3.81
CA ASN A 249 -28.43 -17.76 3.47
C ASN A 249 -27.25 -18.41 4.20
N VAL A 250 -26.24 -17.64 4.63
CA VAL A 250 -25.15 -18.14 5.47
C VAL A 250 -25.67 -18.72 6.78
N LEU A 251 -26.76 -18.15 7.33
CA LEU A 251 -27.36 -18.61 8.58
C LEU A 251 -27.96 -20.02 8.50
N LYS A 252 -28.14 -20.55 7.28
CA LYS A 252 -28.62 -21.90 7.00
C LYS A 252 -27.48 -22.93 6.90
N MET A 253 -26.22 -22.52 7.15
CA MET A 253 -25.02 -23.36 7.07
C MET A 253 -24.46 -23.70 8.47
N PRO A 254 -25.15 -24.47 9.34
CA PRO A 254 -24.70 -24.73 10.71
C PRO A 254 -23.36 -25.48 10.81
N TRP A 255 -22.89 -26.06 9.69
CA TRP A 255 -21.60 -26.74 9.57
C TRP A 255 -20.43 -25.82 9.19
N LEU A 256 -20.69 -24.54 8.92
CA LEU A 256 -19.66 -23.59 8.48
C LEU A 256 -18.63 -23.36 9.59
N LYS A 257 -17.35 -23.47 9.25
CA LYS A 257 -16.20 -23.33 10.16
C LYS A 257 -15.52 -21.97 10.02
N LYS A 258 -15.50 -21.38 8.83
CA LYS A 258 -14.88 -20.07 8.57
C LYS A 258 -15.81 -19.20 7.76
N LEU A 259 -16.04 -17.98 8.25
CA LEU A 259 -16.78 -16.94 7.55
C LEU A 259 -15.95 -15.64 7.55
N VAL A 260 -15.65 -15.13 6.36
CA VAL A 260 -14.97 -13.84 6.16
C VAL A 260 -15.89 -12.97 5.31
N LEU A 261 -16.25 -11.80 5.85
CA LEU A 261 -17.15 -10.84 5.22
C LEU A 261 -16.51 -9.45 5.12
N ASP A 262 -15.19 -9.38 5.20
CA ASP A 262 -14.44 -8.13 5.34
C ASP A 262 -14.75 -7.14 4.19
N LYS A 263 -14.68 -5.83 4.46
CA LYS A 263 -14.87 -4.75 3.47
C LYS A 263 -16.23 -4.81 2.76
N ASN A 264 -17.31 -4.89 3.52
CA ASN A 264 -18.68 -4.84 2.99
C ASN A 264 -19.57 -3.95 3.86
N ALA A 265 -20.45 -3.14 3.28
CA ALA A 265 -21.35 -2.25 4.04
C ALA A 265 -22.55 -3.01 4.70
N ILE A 266 -22.28 -4.02 5.52
CA ILE A 266 -23.29 -4.92 6.12
C ILE A 266 -24.11 -4.23 7.21
N GLY A 267 -23.50 -3.33 7.98
CA GLY A 267 -24.15 -2.51 9.01
C GLY A 267 -24.57 -3.25 10.29
N SER A 268 -25.04 -4.49 10.19
CA SER A 268 -25.44 -5.30 11.35
C SER A 268 -25.35 -6.81 11.11
N VAL A 269 -25.07 -7.57 12.19
CA VAL A 269 -25.10 -9.03 12.19
C VAL A 269 -26.40 -9.53 12.86
N PRO A 270 -27.17 -10.41 12.21
CA PRO A 270 -28.42 -10.93 12.75
C PRO A 270 -28.20 -11.90 13.93
N LYS A 271 -29.15 -11.95 14.88
CA LYS A 271 -29.10 -12.81 16.07
C LYS A 271 -28.97 -14.31 15.75
N GLU A 272 -29.48 -14.71 14.59
CA GLU A 272 -29.43 -16.07 14.07
C GLU A 272 -27.99 -16.56 13.86
N ILE A 273 -26.98 -15.68 13.83
CA ILE A 273 -25.56 -16.05 13.77
C ILE A 273 -25.19 -17.07 14.85
N GLY A 274 -25.83 -17.01 16.02
CA GLY A 274 -25.61 -17.97 17.11
C GLY A 274 -26.00 -19.42 16.78
N GLY A 275 -26.64 -19.68 15.63
CA GLY A 275 -26.91 -21.02 15.10
C GLY A 275 -25.72 -21.66 14.37
N LEU A 276 -24.68 -20.89 14.03
CA LEU A 276 -23.46 -21.41 13.36
C LEU A 276 -22.51 -22.06 14.37
N THR A 277 -22.96 -23.09 15.08
CA THR A 277 -22.24 -23.63 16.25
C THR A 277 -20.88 -24.24 15.94
N GLU A 278 -20.61 -24.57 14.67
CA GLU A 278 -19.33 -25.08 14.17
C GLU A 278 -18.31 -23.99 13.81
N LEU A 279 -18.69 -22.71 13.87
CA LEU A 279 -17.83 -21.60 13.45
C LEU A 279 -16.59 -21.47 14.35
N GLU A 280 -15.42 -21.54 13.74
CA GLU A 280 -14.09 -21.41 14.36
C GLU A 280 -13.45 -20.05 14.05
N HIS A 281 -13.78 -19.44 12.91
CA HIS A 281 -13.24 -18.16 12.46
C HIS A 281 -14.35 -17.26 11.91
N LEU A 282 -14.47 -16.05 12.48
CA LEU A 282 -15.37 -15.01 12.00
C LEU A 282 -14.59 -13.70 11.81
N SER A 283 -14.59 -13.19 10.58
CA SER A 283 -14.01 -11.89 10.24
C SER A 283 -15.08 -10.99 9.63
N LEU A 284 -15.21 -9.80 10.20
CA LEU A 284 -16.15 -8.73 9.85
C LEU A 284 -15.40 -7.40 9.85
N VAL A 285 -14.19 -7.37 9.31
CA VAL A 285 -13.35 -6.16 9.27
C VAL A 285 -13.95 -5.17 8.28
N ASP A 286 -13.96 -3.87 8.60
CA ASP A 286 -14.48 -2.81 7.72
C ASP A 286 -15.90 -3.10 7.21
N CYS A 287 -16.79 -3.48 8.13
CA CYS A 287 -18.17 -3.90 7.80
C CYS A 287 -19.26 -2.88 8.16
N GLU A 288 -18.86 -1.65 8.54
CA GLU A 288 -19.73 -0.58 9.05
C GLU A 288 -20.64 -1.01 10.22
N LEU A 289 -20.22 -1.99 11.02
CA LEU A 289 -21.08 -2.57 12.06
C LEU A 289 -21.39 -1.60 13.20
N ALA A 290 -22.67 -1.38 13.47
CA ALA A 290 -23.11 -0.60 14.64
C ALA A 290 -23.02 -1.39 15.96
N SER A 291 -23.20 -2.71 15.92
CA SER A 291 -23.12 -3.59 17.09
C SER A 291 -22.95 -5.06 16.71
N LEU A 292 -22.52 -5.90 17.66
CA LEU A 292 -22.63 -7.36 17.55
C LEU A 292 -23.80 -7.89 18.38
N PRO A 293 -24.57 -8.87 17.87
CA PRO A 293 -25.69 -9.46 18.62
C PRO A 293 -25.19 -10.28 19.82
N ALA A 294 -25.98 -10.32 20.89
CA ALA A 294 -25.64 -11.09 22.10
C ALA A 294 -25.46 -12.59 21.82
N GLU A 295 -26.10 -13.11 20.77
CA GLU A 295 -26.03 -14.49 20.33
C GLU A 295 -24.65 -14.91 19.84
N ILE A 296 -23.72 -13.98 19.58
CA ILE A 296 -22.33 -14.32 19.29
C ILE A 296 -21.72 -15.21 20.38
N GLY A 297 -22.11 -15.02 21.65
CA GLY A 297 -21.65 -15.84 22.77
C GLY A 297 -22.06 -17.31 22.71
N LYS A 298 -22.93 -17.71 21.77
CA LYS A 298 -23.31 -19.12 21.51
C LYS A 298 -22.26 -19.86 20.68
N LEU A 299 -21.36 -19.16 19.99
CA LEU A 299 -20.34 -19.74 19.12
C LEU A 299 -19.19 -20.36 19.91
N LYS A 300 -19.44 -21.49 20.58
CA LYS A 300 -18.48 -22.10 21.52
C LYS A 300 -17.22 -22.62 20.86
N LYS A 301 -17.20 -22.84 19.54
CA LYS A 301 -16.01 -23.27 18.78
C LYS A 301 -15.20 -22.11 18.22
N LEU A 302 -15.66 -20.86 18.37
CA LEU A 302 -14.98 -19.71 17.80
C LEU A 302 -13.62 -19.50 18.46
N ARG A 303 -12.58 -19.45 17.63
CA ARG A 303 -11.17 -19.26 17.99
C ARG A 303 -10.65 -17.90 17.54
N VAL A 304 -11.16 -17.37 16.43
CA VAL A 304 -10.77 -16.05 15.90
C VAL A 304 -12.02 -15.20 15.68
N LEU A 305 -12.02 -14.00 16.27
CA LEU A 305 -13.03 -12.98 16.03
C LEU A 305 -12.31 -11.68 15.63
N ARG A 306 -12.57 -11.19 14.43
CA ARG A 306 -12.07 -9.89 13.95
C ARG A 306 -13.23 -8.98 13.60
N VAL A 307 -13.22 -7.80 14.19
CA VAL A 307 -14.22 -6.75 13.97
C VAL A 307 -13.55 -5.39 13.80
N ALA A 308 -12.30 -5.36 13.34
CA ALA A 308 -11.56 -4.13 13.16
C ALA A 308 -12.25 -3.17 12.17
N GLY A 309 -12.03 -1.87 12.32
CA GLY A 309 -12.43 -0.86 11.32
C GLY A 309 -13.94 -0.69 11.13
N ASN A 310 -14.76 -1.14 12.07
CA ASN A 310 -16.21 -0.94 12.05
C ASN A 310 -16.63 0.44 12.56
N MET A 311 -15.91 1.48 12.16
CA MET A 311 -16.22 2.87 12.50
C MET A 311 -16.90 3.56 11.32
N PRO A 312 -18.01 4.29 11.54
CA PRO A 312 -18.62 5.07 10.48
C PRO A 312 -17.69 6.23 10.10
N TYR A 313 -16.98 6.10 8.97
CA TYR A 313 -16.14 7.15 8.44
C TYR A 313 -16.99 8.38 8.09
N GLY A 314 -16.49 9.59 8.39
CA GLY A 314 -17.15 10.85 7.98
C GLY A 314 -18.42 11.28 8.73
N LYS A 315 -18.99 10.46 9.63
CA LYS A 315 -20.20 10.84 10.40
C LYS A 315 -19.84 11.35 11.80
N ARG A 316 -19.77 12.69 11.95
CA ARG A 316 -19.71 13.36 13.26
C ARG A 316 -20.84 12.86 14.17
N GLY A 317 -20.51 12.43 15.38
CA GLY A 317 -21.49 11.95 16.37
C GLY A 317 -21.85 10.46 16.28
N SER A 318 -21.16 9.68 15.45
CA SER A 318 -21.39 8.24 15.37
C SER A 318 -20.95 7.51 16.64
N THR A 319 -21.78 6.57 17.10
CA THR A 319 -21.51 5.79 18.32
C THR A 319 -20.51 4.66 18.02
N PRO A 320 -19.48 4.43 18.87
CA PRO A 320 -18.60 3.27 18.77
C PRO A 320 -19.36 1.94 18.73
N ILE A 321 -18.84 0.94 18.01
CA ILE A 321 -19.43 -0.40 18.02
C ILE A 321 -19.50 -0.96 19.45
N VAL A 322 -20.67 -1.40 19.87
CA VAL A 322 -20.86 -1.99 21.20
C VAL A 322 -20.62 -3.50 21.14
N LEU A 323 -19.60 -3.99 21.84
CA LEU A 323 -19.41 -5.42 22.07
C LEU A 323 -20.36 -5.94 23.16
N PRO A 324 -21.07 -7.05 22.92
CA PRO A 324 -22.04 -7.57 23.86
C PRO A 324 -21.35 -8.18 25.08
N LYS A 325 -22.03 -8.15 26.24
CA LYS A 325 -21.54 -8.81 27.47
C LYS A 325 -21.32 -10.32 27.29
N THR A 326 -21.98 -10.94 26.31
CA THR A 326 -21.82 -12.37 25.98
C THR A 326 -20.52 -12.68 25.23
N LEU A 327 -19.73 -11.68 24.83
CA LEU A 327 -18.38 -11.87 24.28
C LEU A 327 -17.53 -12.78 25.19
N GLY A 328 -17.61 -12.55 26.51
CA GLY A 328 -16.92 -13.37 27.50
C GLY A 328 -17.32 -14.85 27.52
N ASP A 329 -18.43 -15.23 26.88
CA ASP A 329 -18.90 -16.62 26.85
C ASP A 329 -18.28 -17.41 25.67
N LEU A 330 -17.44 -16.78 24.83
CA LEU A 330 -16.62 -17.41 23.79
C LEU A 330 -15.42 -18.16 24.39
N SER A 331 -15.69 -19.29 25.05
CA SER A 331 -14.71 -20.02 25.87
C SER A 331 -13.47 -20.55 25.11
N ASN A 332 -13.53 -20.63 23.78
CA ASN A 332 -12.42 -21.09 22.93
C ASN A 332 -11.72 -19.98 22.14
N LEU A 333 -12.08 -18.71 22.38
CA LEU A 333 -11.48 -17.60 21.66
C LEU A 333 -9.99 -17.51 21.97
N GLU A 334 -9.16 -17.52 20.93
CA GLU A 334 -7.69 -17.45 20.97
C GLU A 334 -7.20 -16.10 20.45
N GLU A 335 -7.87 -15.49 19.47
CA GLU A 335 -7.56 -14.18 18.92
C GLU A 335 -8.80 -13.28 18.88
N LEU A 336 -8.65 -12.06 19.38
CA LEU A 336 -9.64 -10.99 19.30
C LEU A 336 -8.99 -9.75 18.68
N ASP A 337 -9.55 -9.27 17.57
CA ASP A 337 -9.16 -8.03 16.92
C ASP A 337 -10.28 -7.00 17.02
N VAL A 338 -10.00 -5.91 17.73
CA VAL A 338 -10.87 -4.78 18.03
C VAL A 338 -10.23 -3.46 17.63
N SER A 339 -9.36 -3.50 16.62
CA SER A 339 -8.67 -2.32 16.10
C SER A 339 -9.65 -1.32 15.48
N GLU A 340 -9.34 -0.02 15.55
CA GLU A 340 -10.13 1.03 14.91
C GLU A 340 -11.62 1.02 15.31
N LEU A 341 -11.93 0.88 16.61
CA LEU A 341 -13.32 0.89 17.13
C LEU A 341 -13.71 2.16 17.92
N SER A 342 -12.85 3.17 18.02
CA SER A 342 -13.09 4.42 18.79
C SER A 342 -12.83 5.69 17.97
N GLN A 343 -13.66 6.73 18.12
CA GLN A 343 -13.46 8.01 17.42
C GLN A 343 -12.34 8.82 18.09
N VAL A 344 -11.47 9.42 17.28
CA VAL A 344 -10.68 10.59 17.69
C VAL A 344 -11.45 11.82 17.18
N PRO A 345 -11.71 12.84 18.01
CA PRO A 345 -12.36 14.06 17.54
C PRO A 345 -11.56 14.67 16.38
N ASP A 346 -12.22 14.89 15.26
CA ASP A 346 -11.60 15.47 14.08
C ASP A 346 -11.37 16.97 14.31
N GLY A 347 -10.10 17.38 14.18
CA GLY A 347 -9.65 18.77 14.03
C GLY A 347 -10.19 19.81 15.02
N LYS A 348 -9.51 19.99 16.16
CA LYS A 348 -8.84 21.26 16.55
C LYS A 348 -7.68 20.90 17.49
N GLU A 349 -6.52 21.51 17.26
CA GLU A 349 -5.36 21.49 18.16
C GLU A 349 -5.70 22.18 19.49
N ASP A 350 -6.62 21.62 20.27
CA ASP A 350 -6.78 22.03 21.66
C ASP A 350 -5.76 21.25 22.48
N GLU A 351 -4.79 21.97 23.06
CA GLU A 351 -3.76 21.47 23.99
C GLU A 351 -4.38 20.81 25.25
N ARG A 352 -5.70 20.81 25.36
CA ARG A 352 -6.49 20.08 26.36
C ARG A 352 -7.45 19.12 25.67
N LEU A 353 -6.93 18.08 25.01
CA LEU A 353 -7.74 16.95 24.52
C LEU A 353 -8.63 16.44 25.69
N PRO A 354 -9.95 16.72 25.68
CA PRO A 354 -10.87 16.16 26.64
C PRO A 354 -10.95 14.67 26.34
N GLU A 355 -10.82 13.84 27.38
CA GLU A 355 -11.00 12.38 27.41
C GLU A 355 -11.36 11.74 26.06
N LEU A 356 -10.33 11.32 25.30
CA LEU A 356 -10.49 10.41 24.15
C LEU A 356 -11.49 9.32 24.55
N THR A 357 -12.58 9.15 23.80
CA THR A 357 -13.62 8.17 24.11
C THR A 357 -12.95 6.80 24.25
N VAL A 358 -12.83 6.33 25.49
CA VAL A 358 -12.13 5.10 25.83
C VAL A 358 -12.98 3.94 25.34
N TYR A 359 -12.42 3.13 24.45
CA TYR A 359 -13.05 1.88 24.09
C TYR A 359 -12.82 0.87 25.22
N ALA A 360 -13.89 0.38 25.85
CA ALA A 360 -13.78 -0.58 26.93
C ALA A 360 -14.29 -1.96 26.49
N LEU A 361 -13.44 -2.98 26.60
CA LEU A 361 -13.91 -4.37 26.50
C LEU A 361 -14.93 -4.63 27.63
N PRO A 362 -15.95 -5.49 27.41
CA PRO A 362 -16.91 -5.81 28.47
C PRO A 362 -16.22 -6.54 29.62
N ALA A 363 -16.61 -6.28 30.87
CA ALA A 363 -16.00 -6.91 32.06
C ALA A 363 -16.02 -8.45 32.03
N THR A 364 -16.98 -9.04 31.31
CA THR A 364 -17.10 -10.47 31.07
C THR A 364 -15.98 -11.05 30.21
N ALA A 365 -15.23 -10.25 29.45
CA ALA A 365 -14.05 -10.67 28.69
C ALA A 365 -12.97 -11.32 29.58
N SER A 366 -12.99 -11.08 30.89
CA SER A 366 -12.20 -11.81 31.90
C SER A 366 -12.40 -13.33 31.90
N LYS A 367 -13.50 -13.83 31.33
CA LYS A 367 -13.80 -15.26 31.15
C LYS A 367 -13.07 -15.90 29.96
N LEU A 368 -12.45 -15.12 29.07
CA LEU A 368 -11.76 -15.62 27.86
C LEU A 368 -10.42 -16.29 28.21
N LYS A 369 -10.46 -17.43 28.91
CA LYS A 369 -9.27 -18.11 29.47
C LYS A 369 -8.35 -18.76 28.41
N ARG A 370 -8.72 -18.70 27.13
CA ARG A 370 -7.91 -19.20 26.01
C ARG A 370 -7.39 -18.07 25.11
N LEU A 371 -7.71 -16.80 25.42
CA LEU A 371 -7.31 -15.66 24.61
C LEU A 371 -5.79 -15.50 24.68
N LYS A 372 -5.12 -15.68 23.55
CA LYS A 372 -3.67 -15.57 23.38
C LYS A 372 -3.26 -14.25 22.76
N ARG A 373 -4.04 -13.76 21.79
CA ARG A 373 -3.72 -12.53 21.05
C ARG A 373 -4.86 -11.54 21.14
N LEU A 374 -4.52 -10.31 21.54
CA LEU A 374 -5.42 -9.17 21.53
C LEU A 374 -4.82 -8.08 20.63
N VAL A 375 -5.56 -7.70 19.59
CA VAL A 375 -5.19 -6.62 18.67
C VAL A 375 -6.17 -5.48 18.87
N ALA A 376 -5.65 -4.29 19.09
CA ALA A 376 -6.42 -3.08 19.33
C ALA A 376 -5.67 -1.88 18.76
N ASP A 377 -5.16 -2.04 17.55
CA ASP A 377 -4.42 -0.99 16.84
C ASP A 377 -5.36 0.19 16.56
N HIS A 378 -4.81 1.40 16.54
CA HIS A 378 -5.56 2.63 16.33
C HIS A 378 -6.74 2.82 17.31
N THR A 379 -6.59 2.37 18.56
CA THR A 379 -7.59 2.57 19.62
C THR A 379 -6.99 3.13 20.90
N ASN A 380 -7.84 3.77 21.71
CA ASN A 380 -7.56 4.03 23.12
C ASN A 380 -8.25 2.96 23.98
N LEU A 381 -7.80 1.70 23.88
CA LEU A 381 -8.39 0.56 24.60
C LEU A 381 -8.15 0.66 26.11
N ALA A 382 -9.23 0.63 26.89
CA ALA A 382 -9.19 0.23 28.29
C ALA A 382 -9.57 -1.23 28.45
N ILE A 383 -8.72 -1.97 29.16
CA ILE A 383 -9.09 -3.29 29.66
C ILE A 383 -9.79 -3.16 31.03
N PRO A 384 -10.91 -3.87 31.25
CA PRO A 384 -11.46 -4.09 32.57
C PRO A 384 -10.42 -4.64 33.56
N LYS A 385 -10.42 -4.12 34.79
CA LYS A 385 -9.59 -4.62 35.90
C LYS A 385 -9.68 -6.13 36.11
N ALA A 386 -10.85 -6.72 35.85
CA ALA A 386 -11.06 -8.17 35.95
C ALA A 386 -10.25 -8.99 34.93
N MET A 387 -9.71 -8.37 33.87
CA MET A 387 -8.82 -9.01 32.91
C MET A 387 -7.35 -8.95 33.30
N GLU A 388 -6.94 -8.11 34.27
CA GLU A 388 -5.55 -8.04 34.70
C GLU A 388 -5.04 -9.41 35.16
N GLY A 389 -3.84 -9.79 34.72
CA GLY A 389 -3.25 -11.07 35.09
C GLY A 389 -3.79 -12.30 34.36
N LEU A 390 -4.54 -12.14 33.26
CA LEU A 390 -5.02 -13.25 32.44
C LEU A 390 -3.82 -14.08 31.93
N PRO A 391 -3.68 -15.36 32.34
CA PRO A 391 -2.45 -16.11 32.11
C PRO A 391 -2.34 -16.65 30.67
N SER A 392 -3.42 -16.64 29.90
CA SER A 392 -3.40 -17.13 28.52
C SER A 392 -2.85 -16.12 27.52
N LEU A 393 -2.80 -14.83 27.88
CA LEU A 393 -2.46 -13.77 26.95
C LEU A 393 -0.94 -13.76 26.69
N GLU A 394 -0.58 -13.93 25.42
CA GLU A 394 0.79 -14.08 24.93
C GLU A 394 1.20 -12.91 24.02
N ALA A 395 0.27 -12.28 23.31
CA ALA A 395 0.53 -11.17 22.41
C ALA A 395 -0.50 -10.05 22.55
N ILE A 396 -0.01 -8.81 22.64
CA ILE A 396 -0.83 -7.60 22.59
C ILE A 396 -0.26 -6.69 21.50
N ALA A 397 -1.13 -6.23 20.60
CA ALA A 397 -0.83 -5.18 19.62
C ALA A 397 -1.78 -4.00 19.86
N MET A 398 -1.19 -2.82 20.04
CA MET A 398 -1.85 -1.54 20.25
C MET A 398 -1.06 -0.44 19.53
N SER A 399 -0.67 -0.70 18.28
CA SER A 399 0.01 0.27 17.43
C SER A 399 -0.88 1.51 17.26
N GLY A 400 -0.28 2.69 17.27
CA GLY A 400 -0.92 3.90 16.78
C GLY A 400 -0.83 4.00 15.25
N GLY A 401 -1.37 5.10 14.71
CA GLY A 401 -1.39 5.39 13.27
C GLY A 401 -0.76 6.75 12.98
N SER A 402 -1.20 7.40 11.90
CA SER A 402 -0.74 8.74 11.52
C SER A 402 -0.98 9.80 12.62
N TRP A 403 -2.04 9.60 13.40
CA TRP A 403 -2.35 10.33 14.62
C TRP A 403 -2.07 9.38 15.77
N ALA A 404 -1.06 9.61 16.62
CA ALA A 404 -0.86 8.66 17.71
C ALA A 404 -2.07 8.65 18.63
N TYR A 405 -2.55 7.45 18.94
CA TYR A 405 -3.74 7.24 19.74
C TYR A 405 -3.41 7.22 21.23
N LEU A 406 -2.27 6.65 21.60
CA LEU A 406 -1.83 6.60 22.99
C LEU A 406 -0.80 7.68 23.28
N ARG A 407 -1.18 8.63 24.16
CA ARG A 407 -0.27 9.65 24.74
C ARG A 407 0.36 9.22 26.07
N ARG A 408 0.01 8.03 26.56
CA ARG A 408 0.55 7.42 27.78
C ARG A 408 0.76 5.94 27.51
N PHE A 409 1.85 5.39 28.05
CA PHE A 409 2.11 3.97 27.94
C PHE A 409 0.99 3.16 28.63
N PRO A 410 0.44 2.11 27.99
CA PRO A 410 -0.65 1.31 28.57
C PRO A 410 -0.12 0.40 29.68
N GLU A 411 0.08 0.94 30.89
CA GLU A 411 0.79 0.22 31.98
C GLU A 411 0.10 -1.09 32.40
N PHE A 412 -1.20 -1.25 32.13
CA PHE A 412 -1.95 -2.48 32.37
C PHE A 412 -1.33 -3.69 31.67
N VAL A 413 -0.63 -3.52 30.53
CA VAL A 413 0.00 -4.64 29.80
C VAL A 413 1.06 -5.34 30.66
N THR A 414 1.62 -4.62 31.64
CA THR A 414 2.62 -5.15 32.58
C THR A 414 2.04 -6.13 33.61
N THR A 415 0.71 -6.29 33.64
CA THR A 415 0.02 -7.23 34.52
C THR A 415 -0.04 -8.66 33.95
N PHE A 416 0.26 -8.86 32.65
CA PHE A 416 0.16 -10.17 31.99
C PHE A 416 1.48 -10.95 32.06
N PRO A 417 1.63 -11.94 32.95
CA PRO A 417 2.93 -12.56 33.25
C PRO A 417 3.49 -13.41 32.10
N ASN A 418 2.65 -13.83 31.17
CA ASN A 418 3.01 -14.71 30.06
C ASN A 418 3.15 -14.00 28.72
N LEU A 419 3.16 -12.66 28.72
CA LEU A 419 3.29 -11.89 27.49
C LEU A 419 4.66 -12.14 26.83
N VAL A 420 4.62 -12.57 25.58
CA VAL A 420 5.75 -12.88 24.70
C VAL A 420 5.99 -11.74 23.70
N SER A 421 4.92 -11.12 23.20
CA SER A 421 4.98 -10.03 22.23
C SER A 421 4.18 -8.83 22.68
N LEU A 422 4.80 -7.65 22.64
CA LEU A 422 4.12 -6.37 22.85
C LEU A 422 4.47 -5.43 21.71
N ASP A 423 3.45 -5.05 20.94
CA ASP A 423 3.53 -3.99 19.95
C ASP A 423 2.74 -2.79 20.45
N VAL A 424 3.44 -1.67 20.64
CA VAL A 424 2.87 -0.36 21.00
C VAL A 424 3.50 0.72 20.12
N SER A 425 3.91 0.34 18.90
CA SER A 425 4.54 1.22 17.92
C SER A 425 3.62 2.38 17.51
N CYS A 426 4.18 3.38 16.81
CA CYS A 426 3.46 4.52 16.25
C CYS A 426 2.61 5.33 17.27
N ASN A 427 3.05 5.37 18.53
CA ASN A 427 2.39 6.12 19.61
C ASN A 427 3.19 7.37 20.06
N PHE A 428 2.71 8.13 21.07
CA PHE A 428 3.44 9.27 21.65
C PHE A 428 3.71 9.06 23.15
N PHE A 429 4.73 8.27 23.51
CA PHE A 429 5.02 8.02 24.91
C PHE A 429 6.02 9.04 25.48
N PRO A 430 5.61 9.93 26.41
CA PRO A 430 6.56 10.75 27.17
C PRO A 430 7.37 9.91 28.15
N LYS A 431 6.88 8.72 28.53
CA LYS A 431 7.56 7.82 29.46
C LYS A 431 7.20 6.36 29.18
N VAL A 432 8.22 5.50 29.21
CA VAL A 432 8.04 4.04 29.28
C VAL A 432 8.25 3.60 30.74
N PRO A 433 7.30 2.89 31.38
CA PRO A 433 7.35 2.64 32.81
C PRO A 433 8.30 1.50 33.18
N ALA A 434 8.93 1.58 34.35
CA ALA A 434 9.84 0.54 34.86
C ALA A 434 9.13 -0.79 35.15
N SER A 435 7.81 -0.77 35.34
CA SER A 435 6.95 -1.96 35.48
C SER A 435 6.98 -2.86 34.24
N LEU A 436 7.38 -2.35 33.07
CA LEU A 436 7.61 -3.16 31.87
C LEU A 436 8.59 -4.32 32.13
N THR A 437 9.56 -4.11 33.02
CA THR A 437 10.55 -5.12 33.40
C THR A 437 9.99 -6.35 34.13
N LYS A 438 8.69 -6.33 34.50
CA LYS A 438 7.97 -7.49 35.05
C LYS A 438 7.68 -8.56 34.00
N LEU A 439 7.67 -8.21 32.71
CA LEU A 439 7.35 -9.10 31.60
C LEU A 439 8.54 -10.00 31.24
N THR A 440 8.96 -10.87 32.16
CA THR A 440 10.20 -11.66 32.02
C THR A 440 10.21 -12.68 30.86
N ARG A 441 9.04 -12.98 30.28
CA ARG A 441 8.87 -13.83 29.10
C ARG A 441 8.83 -13.07 27.77
N LEU A 442 8.89 -11.74 27.80
CA LEU A 442 8.79 -10.90 26.61
C LEU A 442 9.98 -11.17 25.67
N GLU A 443 9.69 -11.64 24.47
CA GLU A 443 10.65 -11.90 23.38
C GLU A 443 10.66 -10.74 22.37
N VAL A 444 9.53 -10.10 22.12
CA VAL A 444 9.37 -9.03 21.14
C VAL A 444 8.80 -7.78 21.83
N LEU A 445 9.53 -6.67 21.70
CA LEU A 445 9.07 -5.34 22.11
C LEU A 445 9.19 -4.38 20.93
N ASP A 446 8.05 -3.94 20.41
CA ASP A 446 7.96 -2.95 19.35
C ASP A 446 7.53 -1.59 19.90
N LEU A 447 8.47 -0.64 19.86
CA LEU A 447 8.31 0.77 20.19
C LEU A 447 8.70 1.65 18.98
N HIS A 448 8.70 1.08 17.77
CA HIS A 448 8.94 1.81 16.52
C HIS A 448 8.07 3.07 16.49
N ASN A 449 8.65 4.23 16.20
CA ASN A 449 7.94 5.51 16.09
C ASN A 449 7.12 5.90 17.35
N ALA A 450 7.40 5.31 18.53
CA ALA A 450 6.64 5.56 19.76
C ALA A 450 7.30 6.57 20.71
N LEU A 451 8.59 6.85 20.52
CA LEU A 451 9.46 7.47 21.52
C LEU A 451 9.81 8.94 21.24
N GLY A 452 9.17 9.58 20.25
CA GLY A 452 9.49 10.95 19.87
C GLY A 452 9.27 12.01 20.96
N MET A 453 8.37 11.74 21.91
CA MET A 453 8.06 12.60 23.06
C MET A 453 8.78 12.20 24.35
N LEU A 454 9.59 11.14 24.33
CA LEU A 454 10.18 10.53 25.52
C LEU A 454 10.94 11.57 26.35
N GLU A 455 10.54 11.88 27.58
CA GLU A 455 11.12 12.98 28.39
C GLU A 455 12.41 12.60 29.12
N GLY A 456 12.60 11.31 29.42
CA GLY A 456 13.73 10.77 30.19
C GLY A 456 14.36 9.52 29.56
N PRO A 457 15.35 8.88 30.20
CA PRO A 457 15.96 7.67 29.65
C PRO A 457 14.97 6.49 29.64
N LEU A 458 15.17 5.56 28.71
CA LEU A 458 14.48 4.27 28.73
C LEU A 458 14.73 3.52 30.05
N PRO A 459 13.74 2.78 30.59
CA PRO A 459 13.94 1.96 31.78
C PRO A 459 14.96 0.85 31.50
N ASN A 460 15.65 0.36 32.55
CA ASN A 460 16.63 -0.71 32.39
C ASN A 460 15.97 -2.05 31.99
N LEU A 461 16.05 -2.37 30.70
CA LEU A 461 15.47 -3.58 30.10
C LEU A 461 16.28 -4.85 30.37
N SER A 462 17.42 -4.80 31.09
CA SER A 462 18.27 -5.99 31.36
C SER A 462 17.56 -7.12 32.11
N LYS A 463 16.41 -6.85 32.73
CA LYS A 463 15.56 -7.87 33.37
C LYS A 463 14.75 -8.71 32.36
N LEU A 464 14.55 -8.22 31.14
CA LEU A 464 13.87 -8.91 30.04
C LEU A 464 14.81 -9.92 29.38
N LYS A 465 15.21 -10.97 30.12
CA LYS A 465 16.22 -11.94 29.67
C LYS A 465 15.80 -12.78 28.46
N ALA A 466 14.50 -12.81 28.15
CA ALA A 466 13.94 -13.48 26.99
C ALA A 466 13.94 -12.60 25.72
N LEU A 467 14.24 -11.30 25.83
CA LEU A 467 14.09 -10.35 24.72
C LEU A 467 15.03 -10.71 23.55
N ARG A 468 14.43 -10.86 22.37
CA ARG A 468 15.08 -11.24 21.11
C ARG A 468 14.96 -10.14 20.06
N VAL A 469 13.83 -9.45 20.01
CA VAL A 469 13.57 -8.36 19.07
C VAL A 469 13.23 -7.10 19.84
N LEU A 470 13.98 -6.04 19.58
CA LEU A 470 13.75 -4.72 20.15
C LEU A 470 13.78 -3.67 19.04
N LYS A 471 12.63 -3.02 18.82
CA LYS A 471 12.51 -1.96 17.83
C LYS A 471 12.26 -0.62 18.52
N LEU A 472 13.13 0.33 18.25
CA LEU A 472 13.18 1.67 18.84
C LEU A 472 13.36 2.75 17.77
N SER A 473 13.15 2.40 16.49
CA SER A 473 13.29 3.28 15.35
C SER A 473 12.53 4.59 15.52
N GLY A 474 13.11 5.69 15.05
CA GLY A 474 12.46 6.99 14.97
C GLY A 474 11.47 7.11 13.80
N ASN A 475 10.92 8.32 13.65
CA ASN A 475 9.82 8.62 12.74
C ASN A 475 10.20 8.53 11.24
N THR A 476 9.31 7.92 10.44
CA THR A 476 9.37 7.79 8.97
C THR A 476 8.86 9.01 8.18
N GLY A 477 8.52 10.13 8.84
CA GLY A 477 8.32 11.44 8.22
C GLY A 477 6.86 11.85 7.97
N HIS A 478 5.88 11.03 8.34
CA HIS A 478 4.45 11.25 8.00
C HIS A 478 3.58 11.75 9.16
N THR A 479 4.12 11.85 10.39
CA THR A 479 3.29 11.91 11.61
C THR A 479 3.51 13.17 12.48
N GLY A 480 4.33 14.13 12.05
CA GLY A 480 4.67 15.30 12.89
C GLY A 480 5.45 14.97 14.18
N VAL A 481 5.64 13.68 14.52
CA VAL A 481 6.37 13.19 15.69
C VAL A 481 7.84 13.63 15.60
N PRO A 482 8.39 14.32 16.63
CA PRO A 482 9.82 14.56 16.71
C PRO A 482 10.61 13.25 16.79
N VAL A 483 11.81 13.26 16.25
CA VAL A 483 12.72 12.13 16.39
C VAL A 483 13.21 12.06 17.85
N PRO A 484 13.26 10.87 18.49
CA PRO A 484 13.80 10.75 19.84
C PRO A 484 15.26 11.24 19.92
N PRO A 485 15.62 12.04 20.94
CA PRO A 485 17.01 12.42 21.18
C PRO A 485 17.88 11.20 21.51
N HIS A 486 19.04 11.09 20.85
CA HIS A 486 19.95 9.95 21.02
C HIS A 486 20.42 9.78 22.48
N GLU A 487 20.57 10.86 23.25
CA GLU A 487 20.96 10.82 24.66
C GLU A 487 20.00 10.00 25.52
N ARG A 488 18.70 10.02 25.19
CA ARG A 488 17.66 9.31 25.94
C ARG A 488 17.63 7.81 25.64
N LEU A 489 18.13 7.42 24.47
CA LEU A 489 18.15 6.03 24.02
C LEU A 489 19.52 5.37 24.20
N ARG A 490 20.61 6.15 24.31
CA ARG A 490 21.98 5.68 24.62
C ARG A 490 22.06 4.63 25.73
N PRO A 491 21.28 4.69 26.83
CA PRO A 491 21.33 3.67 27.87
C PRO A 491 21.14 2.23 27.38
N ILE A 492 20.49 2.00 26.23
CA ILE A 492 20.27 0.65 25.69
C ILE A 492 21.59 -0.11 25.47
N PHE A 493 22.65 0.58 25.03
CA PHE A 493 23.94 -0.04 24.75
C PHE A 493 24.71 -0.38 26.04
N ALA A 494 24.37 0.24 27.17
CA ALA A 494 24.92 -0.14 28.48
C ALA A 494 24.22 -1.38 29.08
N MET A 495 23.04 -1.78 28.57
CA MET A 495 22.26 -2.89 29.08
C MET A 495 22.85 -4.25 28.68
N THR A 496 22.58 -5.27 29.50
CA THR A 496 22.97 -6.66 29.18
C THR A 496 21.75 -7.42 28.67
N LEU A 497 21.68 -7.58 27.35
CA LEU A 497 20.59 -8.26 26.65
C LEU A 497 21.13 -9.50 25.92
N PRO A 498 21.32 -10.63 26.62
CA PRO A 498 22.12 -11.76 26.14
C PRO A 498 21.46 -12.54 24.99
N LYS A 499 20.14 -12.42 24.82
CA LYS A 499 19.37 -13.10 23.77
C LYS A 499 18.93 -12.17 22.64
N LEU A 500 19.33 -10.89 22.66
CA LEU A 500 18.89 -9.93 21.65
C LEU A 500 19.48 -10.30 20.28
N GLU A 501 18.62 -10.65 19.34
CA GLU A 501 18.95 -11.07 17.99
C GLU A 501 18.72 -9.95 16.97
N GLU A 502 17.74 -9.08 17.22
CA GLU A 502 17.39 -7.95 16.35
C GLU A 502 17.26 -6.68 17.17
N LEU A 503 17.96 -5.64 16.72
CA LEU A 503 17.90 -4.30 17.27
C LEU A 503 17.65 -3.32 16.14
N ALA A 504 16.54 -2.59 16.18
CA ALA A 504 16.28 -1.48 15.27
C ALA A 504 16.34 -0.14 16.00
N VAL A 505 17.28 0.71 15.60
CA VAL A 505 17.61 1.98 16.24
C VAL A 505 17.92 3.06 15.20
N ASP A 506 17.26 2.99 14.04
CA ASP A 506 17.39 3.94 12.96
C ASP A 506 16.66 5.25 13.24
N ARG A 507 17.06 6.31 12.53
CA ARG A 507 16.47 7.65 12.58
C ARG A 507 16.48 8.22 14.00
N TRP A 508 17.60 8.20 14.69
CA TRP A 508 17.78 8.87 15.98
C TRP A 508 18.43 10.27 15.81
N GLY A 509 18.04 11.25 16.64
CA GLY A 509 18.61 12.61 16.65
C GLY A 509 17.65 13.77 16.31
N GLU A 510 17.91 14.96 16.86
CA GLU A 510 17.01 16.11 16.74
C GLU A 510 16.89 16.66 15.31
N LYS A 511 15.67 17.10 14.92
CA LYS A 511 15.39 17.71 13.60
C LYS A 511 16.27 18.95 13.31
N ALA A 512 16.66 19.69 14.35
CA ALA A 512 17.56 20.84 14.29
C ALA A 512 19.06 20.47 14.28
N GLN A 513 19.41 19.26 14.76
CA GLN A 513 20.77 18.73 14.82
C GLN A 513 20.93 17.46 13.99
N ARG A 514 20.64 17.53 12.68
CA ARG A 514 21.11 16.53 11.70
C ARG A 514 22.64 16.59 11.51
N GLY A 515 23.38 16.69 12.61
CA GLY A 515 24.79 16.36 12.67
C GLY A 515 24.95 14.84 12.71
N PRO A 516 26.11 14.31 12.34
CA PRO A 516 26.35 12.87 12.34
C PRO A 516 26.21 12.31 13.76
N LEU A 517 25.46 11.21 13.94
CA LEU A 517 25.44 10.48 15.22
C LEU A 517 26.88 10.04 15.56
N PRO A 518 27.44 10.45 16.71
CA PRO A 518 28.80 10.06 17.07
C PRO A 518 28.91 8.55 17.32
N ALA A 519 30.00 7.93 16.90
CA ALA A 519 30.27 6.51 17.16
C ALA A 519 30.17 6.14 18.66
N ALA A 520 30.50 7.09 19.55
CA ALA A 520 30.44 6.94 21.01
C ALA A 520 29.03 6.67 21.57
N VAL A 521 27.97 7.00 20.82
CA VAL A 521 26.58 6.70 21.23
C VAL A 521 26.35 5.19 21.24
N LEU A 522 27.01 4.45 20.35
CA LEU A 522 26.90 2.99 20.22
C LEU A 522 27.84 2.22 21.16
N GLU A 523 28.60 2.89 22.02
CA GLU A 523 29.49 2.23 23.00
C GLU A 523 28.69 1.33 23.96
N GLY A 524 29.13 0.08 24.07
CA GLY A 524 28.47 -1.01 24.78
C GLY A 524 27.75 -2.01 23.86
N ILE A 525 27.56 -1.71 22.56
CA ILE A 525 26.98 -2.64 21.58
C ILE A 525 27.70 -3.99 21.54
N GLY A 526 29.01 -4.02 21.83
CA GLY A 526 29.81 -5.25 21.92
C GLY A 526 29.30 -6.27 22.93
N ARG A 527 28.43 -5.87 23.88
CA ARG A 527 27.79 -6.75 24.88
C ARG A 527 26.67 -7.61 24.28
N MET A 528 26.09 -7.20 23.14
CA MET A 528 24.97 -7.88 22.47
C MET A 528 25.46 -9.01 21.58
N LYS A 529 26.07 -10.04 22.19
CA LYS A 529 26.74 -11.13 21.45
C LYS A 529 25.83 -11.97 20.56
N ALA A 530 24.52 -11.98 20.83
CA ALA A 530 23.53 -12.71 20.03
C ALA A 530 23.01 -11.92 18.81
N LEU A 531 23.43 -10.66 18.63
CA LEU A 531 22.87 -9.77 17.62
C LEU A 531 23.17 -10.28 16.21
N LYS A 532 22.11 -10.46 15.43
CA LYS A 532 22.12 -10.95 14.04
C LYS A 532 21.70 -9.87 13.05
N VAL A 533 20.72 -9.05 13.43
CA VAL A 533 20.16 -7.97 12.61
C VAL A 533 20.33 -6.67 13.37
N LEU A 534 20.91 -5.67 12.70
CA LEU A 534 21.05 -4.33 13.24
C LEU A 534 20.61 -3.29 12.21
N ASP A 535 19.62 -2.50 12.61
CA ASP A 535 19.11 -1.36 11.84
C ASP A 535 19.65 -0.05 12.41
N LEU A 536 20.46 0.64 11.61
CA LEU A 536 21.10 1.92 11.92
C LEU A 536 20.94 2.88 10.73
N GLU A 537 19.84 2.76 9.98
CA GLU A 537 19.59 3.64 8.84
C GLU A 537 19.35 5.09 9.28
N PHE A 538 19.63 6.05 8.38
CA PHE A 538 19.29 7.47 8.60
C PHE A 538 19.88 8.14 9.87
N ASP A 539 20.92 7.57 10.49
CA ASP A 539 21.54 8.11 11.71
C ASP A 539 22.70 9.07 11.42
N GLY A 540 23.10 9.24 10.15
CA GLY A 540 24.21 10.10 9.78
C GLY A 540 25.58 9.64 10.29
N LEU A 541 25.74 8.37 10.66
CA LEU A 541 26.97 7.79 11.20
C LEU A 541 28.17 8.02 10.27
N THR A 542 29.29 8.50 10.83
CA THR A 542 30.57 8.63 10.12
C THR A 542 31.57 7.53 10.49
N ALA A 543 31.39 6.90 11.64
CA ALA A 543 32.21 5.80 12.15
C ALA A 543 31.39 4.92 13.11
N LEU A 544 31.93 3.75 13.44
CA LEU A 544 31.38 2.80 14.42
C LEU A 544 32.46 2.48 15.48
N PRO A 545 32.08 2.16 16.74
CA PRO A 545 33.02 1.87 17.81
C PRO A 545 33.77 0.55 17.55
N ASP A 546 34.98 0.39 18.08
CA ASP A 546 35.84 -0.78 17.77
C ASP A 546 35.21 -2.12 18.17
N GLU A 547 34.46 -2.15 19.26
CA GLU A 547 33.74 -3.34 19.74
C GLU A 547 32.61 -3.81 18.81
N PHE A 548 32.09 -2.93 17.94
CA PHE A 548 31.12 -3.30 16.90
C PHE A 548 31.70 -4.39 16.00
N PHE A 549 32.96 -4.24 15.58
CA PHE A 549 33.65 -5.14 14.66
C PHE A 549 33.94 -6.53 15.26
N ALA A 550 33.65 -6.72 16.56
CA ALA A 550 33.82 -8.00 17.27
C ALA A 550 32.47 -8.69 17.54
N LEU A 551 31.37 -8.27 16.91
CA LEU A 551 30.07 -8.93 17.01
C LEU A 551 30.07 -10.25 16.22
N PRO A 552 29.82 -11.40 16.86
CA PRO A 552 30.12 -12.70 16.25
C PRO A 552 29.02 -13.24 15.34
N ALA A 553 27.80 -12.72 15.42
CA ALA A 553 26.61 -13.35 14.85
C ALA A 553 25.89 -12.51 13.78
N ILE A 554 26.45 -11.36 13.41
CA ILE A 554 25.84 -10.43 12.45
C ILE A 554 25.62 -11.09 11.09
N ARG A 555 24.38 -10.99 10.59
CA ARG A 555 23.91 -11.51 9.30
C ARG A 555 23.29 -10.43 8.42
N ASP A 556 22.68 -9.41 9.01
CA ASP A 556 22.08 -8.30 8.28
C ASP A 556 22.44 -6.97 8.96
N LEU A 557 23.02 -6.06 8.19
CA LEU A 557 23.39 -4.71 8.62
C LEU A 557 22.75 -3.71 7.68
N LYS A 558 21.80 -2.95 8.21
CA LYS A 558 21.19 -1.84 7.49
C LYS A 558 21.88 -0.55 7.91
N LEU A 559 22.69 -0.02 7.00
CA LEU A 559 23.51 1.17 7.23
C LEU A 559 23.21 2.26 6.20
N SER A 560 22.07 2.18 5.51
CA SER A 560 21.73 3.13 4.46
C SER A 560 21.48 4.54 5.02
N TYR A 561 21.65 5.58 4.19
CA TYR A 561 21.46 6.99 4.58
C TYR A 561 22.34 7.47 5.75
N ASN A 562 23.57 6.96 5.84
CA ASN A 562 24.60 7.42 6.77
C ASN A 562 25.67 8.28 6.08
N ALA A 563 26.79 8.56 6.74
CA ALA A 563 27.93 9.31 6.21
C ALA A 563 29.25 8.50 6.31
N LEU A 564 29.18 7.18 6.18
CA LEU A 564 30.33 6.28 6.32
C LEU A 564 31.25 6.43 5.10
N GLY A 565 32.47 6.93 5.31
CA GLY A 565 33.48 7.04 4.25
C GLY A 565 33.99 5.69 3.74
N THR A 566 34.66 5.66 2.59
CA THR A 566 35.11 4.42 1.92
C THR A 566 35.91 3.49 2.82
N LYS A 567 36.91 4.01 3.55
CA LYS A 567 37.72 3.22 4.49
C LYS A 567 36.89 2.52 5.58
N GLN A 568 35.84 3.19 6.08
CA GLN A 568 34.97 2.57 7.07
C GLN A 568 34.11 1.48 6.47
N ARG A 569 33.53 1.70 5.28
CA ARG A 569 32.76 0.67 4.59
C ARG A 569 33.60 -0.57 4.29
N GLU A 570 34.85 -0.38 3.84
CA GLU A 570 35.80 -1.47 3.63
C GLU A 570 36.11 -2.22 4.94
N ARG A 571 36.31 -1.49 6.05
CA ARG A 571 36.54 -2.09 7.37
C ARG A 571 35.33 -2.92 7.82
N ILE A 572 34.12 -2.41 7.66
CA ILE A 572 32.86 -3.10 7.99
C ILE A 572 32.69 -4.35 7.11
N ALA A 573 32.85 -4.21 5.80
CA ALA A 573 32.78 -5.32 4.85
C ALA A 573 33.79 -6.44 5.17
N LYS A 574 35.01 -6.07 5.57
CA LYS A 574 36.04 -7.03 5.98
C LYS A 574 35.70 -7.72 7.31
N ALA A 575 35.09 -7.02 8.25
CA ALA A 575 34.71 -7.58 9.54
C ALA A 575 33.52 -8.56 9.43
N PHE A 576 32.61 -8.31 8.48
CA PHE A 576 31.40 -9.12 8.28
C PHE A 576 31.27 -9.64 6.84
N PRO A 577 32.21 -10.48 6.39
CA PRO A 577 32.29 -10.89 4.98
C PRO A 577 31.14 -11.78 4.50
N ASN A 578 30.29 -12.26 5.42
CA ASN A 578 29.13 -13.11 5.12
C ASN A 578 27.80 -12.43 5.48
N ALA A 579 27.83 -11.19 5.99
CA ALA A 579 26.61 -10.46 6.30
C ALA A 579 26.05 -9.79 5.04
N ARG A 580 24.73 -9.70 4.94
CA ARG A 580 24.07 -8.78 4.02
C ARG A 580 24.29 -7.37 4.56
N ILE A 581 24.85 -6.48 3.75
CA ILE A 581 25.13 -5.09 4.18
C ILE A 581 24.55 -4.09 3.19
N ASP A 582 23.71 -3.19 3.70
CA ASP A 582 23.13 -2.09 2.94
C ASP A 582 23.93 -0.80 3.18
N PHE A 583 24.73 -0.40 2.19
CA PHE A 583 25.46 0.87 2.18
C PHE A 583 24.84 1.90 1.23
N ARG A 584 23.54 1.84 0.93
CA ARG A 584 22.92 2.84 0.05
C ARG A 584 22.97 4.25 0.65
N ASN A 585 22.99 5.27 -0.21
CA ASN A 585 22.84 6.68 0.16
C ASN A 585 23.83 7.22 1.22
N GLN A 586 25.11 6.82 1.14
CA GLN A 586 26.14 7.36 2.03
C GLN A 586 26.49 8.80 1.65
N ARG A 587 26.11 9.76 2.50
CA ARG A 587 26.36 11.18 2.33
C ARG A 587 27.70 11.56 2.97
N VAL A 588 28.80 11.31 2.27
CA VAL A 588 30.12 11.79 2.71
C VAL A 588 30.15 13.32 2.57
N PRO A 589 30.56 14.08 3.60
CA PRO A 589 30.58 15.54 3.50
C PRO A 589 31.73 16.03 2.61
N ASP A 590 31.42 16.44 1.38
CA ASP A 590 32.29 17.29 0.55
C ASP A 590 31.67 18.68 0.32
N SER A 591 32.53 19.66 0.02
CA SER A 591 32.20 21.09 -0.04
C SER A 591 31.09 21.42 -1.05
N ALA A 592 30.31 22.47 -0.78
CA ALA A 592 29.12 22.85 -1.57
C ALA A 592 29.42 23.14 -3.06
N GLU A 593 30.63 23.60 -3.38
CA GLU A 593 31.07 23.87 -4.75
C GLU A 593 31.45 22.59 -5.51
N ALA A 594 32.00 21.59 -4.81
CA ALA A 594 32.25 20.26 -5.37
C ALA A 594 30.91 19.61 -5.79
N LYS A 595 29.87 19.69 -4.93
CA LYS A 595 28.53 19.16 -5.23
C LYS A 595 27.90 19.72 -6.50
N LYS A 596 28.03 21.02 -6.76
CA LYS A 596 27.40 21.65 -7.95
C LYS A 596 28.09 21.22 -9.25
N LYS A 597 29.42 21.05 -9.21
CA LYS A 597 30.22 20.62 -10.37
C LYS A 597 30.10 19.11 -10.63
N GLU A 598 30.11 18.33 -9.56
CA GLU A 598 29.87 16.88 -9.59
C GLU A 598 28.47 16.55 -10.09
N HIS A 599 27.42 17.21 -9.56
CA HIS A 599 26.04 16.97 -9.98
C HIS A 599 25.81 17.24 -11.48
N LYS A 600 26.41 18.31 -12.03
CA LYS A 600 26.34 18.59 -13.48
C LYS A 600 27.06 17.52 -14.31
N SER A 601 28.22 17.08 -13.86
CA SER A 601 29.03 16.07 -14.57
C SER A 601 28.42 14.67 -14.47
N LEU A 602 27.77 14.35 -13.33
CA LEU A 602 27.02 13.13 -13.11
C LEU A 602 25.76 13.09 -13.98
N ALA A 603 25.02 14.20 -14.08
CA ALA A 603 23.90 14.32 -15.00
C ALA A 603 24.34 14.14 -16.47
N ALA A 604 25.48 14.71 -16.85
CA ALA A 604 26.06 14.53 -18.19
C ALA A 604 26.48 13.07 -18.44
N ALA A 605 27.11 12.41 -17.46
CA ALA A 605 27.45 10.99 -17.54
C ALA A 605 26.21 10.11 -17.68
N ASN A 606 25.16 10.36 -16.90
CA ASN A 606 23.89 9.65 -16.99
C ASN A 606 23.23 9.84 -18.37
N ALA A 607 23.18 11.07 -18.90
CA ALA A 607 22.63 11.33 -20.23
C ALA A 607 23.39 10.58 -21.33
N LEU A 608 24.72 10.49 -21.23
CA LEU A 608 25.53 9.66 -22.13
C LEU A 608 25.20 8.19 -21.97
N ILE A 609 25.08 7.66 -20.75
CA ILE A 609 24.73 6.25 -20.52
C ILE A 609 23.36 5.92 -21.13
N GLN A 610 22.34 6.75 -20.91
CA GLN A 610 21.00 6.57 -21.49
C GLN A 610 21.03 6.62 -23.02
N LYS A 611 21.79 7.55 -23.60
CA LYS A 611 22.01 7.61 -25.05
C LYS A 611 22.74 6.38 -25.58
N GLY A 612 23.71 5.84 -24.83
CA GLY A 612 24.39 4.59 -25.18
C GLY A 612 23.42 3.41 -25.19
N ASN A 613 22.52 3.35 -24.19
CA ASN A 613 21.50 2.31 -24.07
C ASN A 613 20.53 2.33 -25.27
N SER A 614 20.04 3.50 -25.68
CA SER A 614 19.14 3.64 -26.84
C SER A 614 19.81 3.33 -28.18
N GLN A 615 21.14 3.25 -28.21
CA GLN A 615 21.95 2.92 -29.39
C GLN A 615 22.38 1.44 -29.44
N ARG A 616 21.92 0.57 -28.53
CA ARG A 616 22.27 -0.87 -28.48
C ARG A 616 21.58 -1.73 -29.55
N SER A 617 21.56 -1.27 -30.80
CA SER A 617 21.19 -2.10 -31.96
C SER A 617 22.42 -2.42 -32.81
N GLN A 618 22.38 -3.52 -33.55
CA GLN A 618 23.51 -4.02 -34.34
C GLN A 618 24.10 -2.96 -35.28
N GLN A 619 23.24 -2.14 -35.89
CA GLN A 619 23.63 -1.05 -36.79
C GLN A 619 24.29 0.15 -36.08
N LYS A 620 24.16 0.25 -34.75
CA LYS A 620 24.57 1.41 -33.94
C LYS A 620 25.60 1.06 -32.85
N TYR A 621 26.11 -0.17 -32.82
CA TYR A 621 27.09 -0.61 -31.80
C TYR A 621 28.33 0.27 -31.71
N ASP A 622 28.90 0.71 -32.84
CA ASP A 622 30.08 1.61 -32.81
C ASP A 622 29.74 2.99 -32.24
N ALA A 623 28.51 3.49 -32.48
CA ALA A 623 28.03 4.73 -31.89
C ALA A 623 27.79 4.58 -30.38
N ALA A 624 27.15 3.49 -29.95
CA ALA A 624 26.92 3.19 -28.54
C ALA A 624 28.24 3.08 -27.76
N LYS A 625 29.23 2.33 -28.28
CA LYS A 625 30.57 2.22 -27.66
C LYS A 625 31.26 3.57 -27.52
N LYS A 626 31.19 4.44 -28.53
CA LYS A 626 31.74 5.81 -28.45
C LYS A 626 31.04 6.64 -27.38
N THR A 627 29.72 6.50 -27.26
CA THR A 627 28.92 7.18 -26.24
C THR A 627 29.31 6.72 -24.82
N TYR A 628 29.43 5.41 -24.57
CA TYR A 628 29.91 4.91 -23.28
C TYR A 628 31.36 5.31 -22.98
N ALA A 629 32.23 5.32 -23.99
CA ALA A 629 33.60 5.82 -23.85
C ALA A 629 33.64 7.30 -23.42
N ALA A 630 32.71 8.10 -23.92
CA ALA A 630 32.57 9.49 -23.51
C ALA A 630 32.15 9.61 -22.04
N ALA A 631 31.23 8.75 -21.57
CA ALA A 631 30.87 8.68 -20.15
C ALA A 631 32.07 8.29 -19.27
N LEU A 632 32.82 7.23 -19.65
CA LEU A 632 34.02 6.77 -18.92
C LEU A 632 35.12 7.83 -18.79
N ARG A 633 35.24 8.74 -19.78
CA ARG A 633 36.19 9.87 -19.69
C ARG A 633 35.83 10.86 -18.59
N LEU A 634 34.55 11.00 -18.23
CA LEU A 634 34.11 11.87 -17.14
C LEU A 634 34.53 11.31 -15.77
N PHE A 635 34.46 9.98 -15.59
CA PHE A 635 34.93 9.30 -14.39
C PHE A 635 36.46 9.31 -14.29
N LYS A 636 37.18 8.96 -15.37
CA LYS A 636 38.66 8.94 -15.37
C LYS A 636 39.29 10.30 -15.08
N LYS A 637 38.64 11.41 -15.45
CA LYS A 637 39.11 12.77 -15.15
C LYS A 637 38.79 13.24 -13.73
N GLY A 638 38.11 12.42 -12.92
CA GLY A 638 37.62 12.82 -11.60
C GLY A 638 36.54 13.91 -11.68
N THR A 639 35.90 14.09 -12.84
CA THR A 639 34.86 15.12 -13.02
C THR A 639 33.48 14.66 -12.60
N ALA A 640 33.22 13.35 -12.63
CA ALA A 640 32.04 12.71 -12.07
C ALA A 640 32.48 11.54 -11.17
N GLU A 641 31.80 11.33 -10.05
CA GLU A 641 32.09 10.23 -9.12
C GLU A 641 30.83 9.39 -8.89
N SER A 642 30.77 8.22 -9.51
CA SER A 642 29.75 7.21 -9.24
C SER A 642 30.22 5.87 -9.77
N ALA A 643 30.70 5.01 -8.87
CA ALA A 643 31.11 3.66 -9.23
C ALA A 643 29.95 2.85 -9.86
N TYR A 644 28.70 3.17 -9.54
CA TYR A 644 27.51 2.57 -10.18
C TYR A 644 27.34 3.01 -11.65
N MET A 645 27.44 4.30 -11.95
CA MET A 645 27.33 4.77 -13.34
C MET A 645 28.56 4.40 -14.17
N GLU A 646 29.75 4.40 -13.57
CA GLU A 646 30.97 3.91 -14.20
C GLU A 646 30.84 2.42 -14.56
N LEU A 647 30.34 1.61 -13.62
CA LEU A 647 30.01 0.20 -13.86
C LEU A 647 29.03 0.03 -15.03
N TYR A 648 28.00 0.88 -15.11
CA TYR A 648 27.00 0.84 -16.19
C TYR A 648 27.62 1.08 -17.57
N ALA A 649 28.56 2.02 -17.65
CA ALA A 649 29.26 2.34 -18.89
C ALA A 649 30.23 1.23 -19.32
N HIS A 650 30.98 0.64 -18.39
CA HIS A 650 31.81 -0.54 -18.65
C HIS A 650 30.96 -1.74 -19.09
N TYR A 651 29.86 -2.02 -18.39
CA TYR A 651 28.95 -3.11 -18.70
C TYR A 651 28.37 -2.98 -20.12
N GLY A 652 27.98 -1.77 -20.53
CA GLY A 652 27.47 -1.55 -21.87
C GLY A 652 28.47 -1.81 -22.99
N ARG A 653 29.76 -1.51 -22.76
CA ARG A 653 30.82 -1.84 -23.71
C ARG A 653 31.10 -3.33 -23.75
N MET A 654 31.21 -3.96 -22.58
CA MET A 654 31.37 -5.42 -22.43
C MET A 654 30.28 -6.18 -23.17
N TRP A 655 29.02 -5.79 -22.97
CA TRP A 655 27.86 -6.45 -23.59
C TRP A 655 27.92 -6.37 -25.13
N ILE A 656 28.24 -5.20 -25.69
CA ILE A 656 28.37 -5.02 -27.14
C ILE A 656 29.50 -5.88 -27.70
N ASP A 657 30.65 -5.86 -27.05
CA ASP A 657 31.83 -6.59 -27.49
C ASP A 657 31.64 -8.11 -27.40
N GLY A 658 30.90 -8.60 -26.40
CA GLY A 658 30.51 -10.01 -26.32
C GLY A 658 29.58 -10.43 -27.43
N LYS A 659 28.53 -9.64 -27.69
CA LYS A 659 27.59 -9.94 -28.77
C LYS A 659 28.27 -10.00 -30.14
N ARG A 660 29.19 -9.06 -30.43
CA ARG A 660 29.93 -9.07 -31.70
C ARG A 660 31.02 -10.14 -31.75
N GLY A 661 31.74 -10.35 -30.65
CA GLY A 661 32.86 -11.29 -30.56
C GLY A 661 32.48 -12.77 -30.63
N HIS A 662 31.27 -13.11 -30.16
CA HIS A 662 30.70 -14.46 -30.19
C HIS A 662 29.61 -14.65 -31.25
N GLY A 663 29.22 -13.57 -31.95
CA GLY A 663 28.26 -13.62 -33.05
C GLY A 663 28.91 -13.91 -34.41
N SER A 664 28.13 -13.69 -35.48
CA SER A 664 28.55 -13.85 -36.88
C SER A 664 29.11 -12.57 -37.51
N ASP A 665 29.20 -11.48 -36.75
CA ASP A 665 29.55 -10.15 -37.27
C ASP A 665 31.04 -10.03 -37.60
N GLY A 666 31.35 -9.27 -38.65
CA GLY A 666 32.72 -8.90 -39.02
C GLY A 666 33.63 -10.05 -39.49
N SER A 667 34.91 -9.74 -39.66
CA SER A 667 35.93 -10.76 -39.95
C SER A 667 36.33 -11.52 -38.69
N LYS A 668 37.05 -12.64 -38.84
CA LYS A 668 37.64 -13.37 -37.70
C LYS A 668 38.54 -12.47 -36.84
N SER A 669 39.33 -11.61 -37.48
CA SER A 669 40.20 -10.64 -36.81
C SER A 669 39.40 -9.60 -36.01
N ASP A 670 38.27 -9.14 -36.54
CA ASP A 670 37.39 -8.19 -35.84
C ASP A 670 36.79 -8.85 -34.59
N ARG A 671 36.32 -10.10 -34.70
CA ARG A 671 35.79 -10.84 -33.55
C ARG A 671 36.83 -11.08 -32.46
N GLU A 672 38.06 -11.42 -32.83
CA GLU A 672 39.17 -11.57 -31.88
C GLU A 672 39.54 -10.24 -31.20
N LYS A 673 39.43 -9.13 -31.92
CA LYS A 673 39.60 -7.79 -31.33
C LYS A 673 38.49 -7.48 -30.33
N TRP A 674 37.22 -7.69 -30.69
CA TRP A 674 36.10 -7.43 -29.78
C TRP A 674 36.14 -8.30 -28.54
N ARG A 675 36.46 -9.60 -28.64
CA ARG A 675 36.61 -10.45 -27.45
C ARG A 675 37.69 -9.94 -26.49
N ARG A 676 38.84 -9.50 -27.01
CA ARG A 676 39.91 -8.89 -26.18
C ARG A 676 39.46 -7.58 -25.52
N GLU A 677 38.75 -6.73 -26.24
CA GLU A 677 38.20 -5.49 -25.66
C GLU A 677 37.15 -5.81 -24.60
N GLY A 678 36.24 -6.75 -24.86
CA GLY A 678 35.22 -7.21 -23.91
C GLY A 678 35.82 -7.80 -22.63
N LEU A 679 36.92 -8.56 -22.70
CA LEU A 679 37.65 -9.05 -21.51
C LEU A 679 38.12 -7.91 -20.60
N LEU A 680 38.67 -6.85 -21.18
CA LEU A 680 39.14 -5.68 -20.42
C LEU A 680 37.97 -4.97 -19.73
N GLU A 681 36.83 -4.86 -20.40
CA GLU A 681 35.62 -4.26 -19.82
C GLU A 681 35.01 -5.16 -18.73
N ALA A 682 35.01 -6.49 -18.91
CA ALA A 682 34.54 -7.45 -17.91
C ALA A 682 35.38 -7.40 -16.62
N GLU A 683 36.70 -7.33 -16.74
CA GLU A 683 37.61 -7.13 -15.60
C GLU A 683 37.39 -5.76 -14.94
N ALA A 684 37.12 -4.72 -15.72
CA ALA A 684 36.76 -3.41 -15.18
C ALA A 684 35.45 -3.45 -14.40
N CYS A 685 34.41 -4.13 -14.93
CA CYS A 685 33.17 -4.38 -14.23
C CYS A 685 33.43 -5.10 -12.90
N LEU A 686 34.11 -6.25 -12.90
CA LEU A 686 34.32 -7.04 -11.68
C LEU A 686 35.14 -6.34 -10.60
N ARG A 687 35.99 -5.36 -10.96
CA ARG A 687 36.69 -4.48 -10.01
C ARG A 687 35.78 -3.43 -9.37
N LEU A 688 34.75 -2.99 -10.09
CA LEU A 688 33.80 -1.97 -9.62
C LEU A 688 32.60 -2.57 -8.87
N VAL A 689 32.20 -3.81 -9.16
CA VAL A 689 31.08 -4.45 -8.45
C VAL A 689 31.51 -4.87 -7.04
N PRO A 690 30.78 -4.48 -5.98
CA PRO A 690 31.02 -5.01 -4.64
C PRO A 690 30.71 -6.52 -4.54
N PRO A 691 31.05 -7.16 -3.42
CA PRO A 691 30.63 -8.54 -3.15
C PRO A 691 29.11 -8.71 -3.24
N VAL A 692 28.65 -9.89 -3.68
CA VAL A 692 27.25 -10.18 -4.03
C VAL A 692 26.24 -10.04 -2.87
N TRP A 693 26.74 -10.09 -1.63
CA TRP A 693 25.97 -9.92 -0.40
C TRP A 693 25.80 -8.44 0.01
N GLN A 694 26.49 -7.50 -0.65
CA GLN A 694 26.35 -6.07 -0.42
C GLN A 694 25.29 -5.48 -1.36
N ILE A 695 24.44 -4.57 -0.89
CA ILE A 695 23.47 -3.85 -1.74
C ILE A 695 24.08 -2.52 -2.17
N PHE A 696 24.18 -2.33 -3.49
CA PHE A 696 24.88 -1.20 -4.08
C PHE A 696 23.97 -0.07 -4.60
N HIS A 697 22.73 -0.37 -5.02
CA HIS A 697 21.84 0.62 -5.62
C HIS A 697 20.38 0.47 -5.16
N PHE A 698 19.67 1.60 -5.10
CA PHE A 698 18.35 1.71 -4.47
C PHE A 698 17.21 1.15 -5.30
N THR A 699 17.18 1.48 -6.60
CA THR A 699 16.01 1.24 -7.46
C THR A 699 15.78 -0.22 -7.85
N ASP A 700 16.80 -1.06 -7.72
CA ASP A 700 16.80 -2.44 -8.20
C ASP A 700 17.25 -3.43 -7.12
N GLU A 701 17.43 -2.98 -5.88
CA GLU A 701 17.91 -3.79 -4.75
C GLU A 701 19.19 -4.58 -5.07
N GLY A 702 20.03 -4.06 -5.96
CA GLY A 702 21.23 -4.74 -6.43
C GLY A 702 20.98 -5.89 -7.42
N GLU A 703 19.90 -5.85 -8.20
CA GLU A 703 19.74 -6.75 -9.35
C GLU A 703 20.77 -6.48 -10.45
N PHE A 704 21.04 -5.21 -10.76
CA PHE A 704 22.01 -4.84 -11.78
C PHE A 704 23.42 -5.32 -11.44
N GLN A 705 23.87 -5.17 -10.18
CA GLN A 705 25.17 -5.73 -9.76
C GLN A 705 25.22 -7.26 -9.93
N ARG A 706 24.12 -7.98 -9.64
CA ARG A 706 24.04 -9.44 -9.79
C ARG A 706 24.08 -9.81 -11.26
N GLU A 707 23.38 -9.08 -12.11
CA GLU A 707 23.44 -9.21 -13.56
C GLU A 707 24.88 -9.02 -14.06
N VAL A 708 25.52 -7.90 -13.72
CA VAL A 708 26.88 -7.62 -14.18
C VAL A 708 27.86 -8.70 -13.73
N VAL A 709 27.76 -9.20 -12.49
CA VAL A 709 28.60 -10.29 -12.00
C VAL A 709 28.39 -11.55 -12.83
N ARG A 710 27.13 -11.96 -13.09
CA ARG A 710 26.85 -13.13 -13.94
C ARG A 710 27.46 -13.01 -15.32
N TYR A 711 27.18 -11.91 -16.03
CA TYR A 711 27.66 -11.74 -17.40
C TYR A 711 29.17 -11.57 -17.49
N ALA A 712 29.79 -10.78 -16.60
CA ALA A 712 31.23 -10.56 -16.64
C ALA A 712 32.03 -11.80 -16.25
N THR A 713 31.61 -12.53 -15.22
CA THR A 713 32.26 -13.80 -14.84
C THR A 713 32.10 -14.87 -15.91
N ASN A 714 30.90 -15.01 -16.49
CA ASN A 714 30.64 -15.94 -17.57
C ASN A 714 31.51 -15.64 -18.80
N PHE A 715 31.59 -14.38 -19.19
CA PHE A 715 32.42 -13.94 -20.31
C PHE A 715 33.90 -14.33 -20.13
N ILE A 716 34.48 -14.00 -18.97
CA ILE A 716 35.89 -14.29 -18.69
C ILE A 716 36.13 -15.80 -18.63
N ALA A 717 35.28 -16.54 -17.92
CA ALA A 717 35.38 -17.99 -17.80
C ALA A 717 35.25 -18.70 -19.16
N TRP A 718 34.35 -18.22 -20.02
CA TRP A 718 34.18 -18.75 -21.37
C TRP A 718 35.43 -18.57 -22.23
N GLU A 719 36.06 -17.39 -22.20
CA GLU A 719 37.29 -17.14 -22.95
C GLU A 719 38.47 -17.96 -22.43
N LEU A 720 38.63 -18.05 -21.11
CA LEU A 720 39.66 -18.87 -20.47
C LEU A 720 39.52 -20.33 -20.86
N GLN A 721 38.31 -20.89 -20.76
CA GLN A 721 38.11 -22.30 -21.10
C GLN A 721 38.23 -22.53 -22.61
N SER A 722 37.76 -21.61 -23.46
CA SER A 722 37.78 -21.79 -24.93
C SER A 722 39.19 -21.77 -25.53
N ASN A 723 40.19 -21.29 -24.79
CA ASN A 723 41.57 -21.31 -25.22
C ASN A 723 42.13 -22.75 -25.28
N ALA A 724 42.53 -23.19 -26.48
CA ALA A 724 43.13 -24.52 -26.68
C ALA A 724 44.45 -24.73 -25.89
N LYS A 725 45.08 -23.65 -25.41
CA LYS A 725 46.30 -23.66 -24.59
C LYS A 725 46.02 -23.36 -23.10
N ALA A 726 44.77 -23.42 -22.65
CA ALA A 726 44.41 -23.15 -21.26
C ALA A 726 45.19 -24.05 -20.29
N THR A 727 45.84 -23.44 -19.31
CA THR A 727 46.57 -24.13 -18.24
C THR A 727 45.63 -24.56 -17.11
N PRO A 728 46.05 -25.47 -16.20
CA PRO A 728 45.27 -25.76 -15.00
C PRO A 728 44.96 -24.52 -14.15
N ALA A 729 45.84 -23.52 -14.12
CA ALA A 729 45.62 -22.26 -13.42
C ALA A 729 44.51 -21.42 -14.08
N ASP A 730 44.46 -21.38 -15.42
CA ASP A 730 43.41 -20.70 -16.16
C ASP A 730 42.04 -21.33 -15.90
N LEU A 731 41.98 -22.66 -15.87
CA LEU A 731 40.76 -23.40 -15.58
C LEU A 731 40.31 -23.25 -14.12
N ALA A 732 41.24 -23.20 -13.17
CA ALA A 732 40.95 -22.91 -11.77
C ALA A 732 40.37 -21.50 -11.59
N ARG A 733 40.96 -20.50 -12.26
CA ARG A 733 40.44 -19.13 -12.29
C ARG A 733 39.05 -19.05 -12.93
N ALA A 734 38.84 -19.76 -14.04
CA ALA A 734 37.54 -19.84 -14.69
C ALA A 734 36.48 -20.44 -13.76
N LEU A 735 36.82 -21.47 -12.99
CA LEU A 735 35.93 -22.09 -12.01
C LEU A 735 35.59 -21.15 -10.85
N GLU A 736 36.57 -20.43 -10.30
CA GLU A 736 36.33 -19.45 -9.23
C GLU A 736 35.37 -18.34 -9.69
N LEU A 737 35.60 -17.80 -10.89
CA LEU A 737 34.76 -16.74 -11.46
C LEU A 737 33.34 -17.27 -11.73
N ILE A 738 33.20 -18.44 -12.35
CA ILE A 738 31.88 -18.98 -12.67
C ILE A 738 31.09 -19.34 -11.41
N ASP A 739 31.75 -19.79 -10.34
CA ASP A 739 31.10 -20.03 -9.04
C ASP A 739 30.58 -18.73 -8.42
N ARG A 740 31.36 -17.64 -8.50
CA ARG A 740 30.89 -16.30 -8.09
C ARG A 740 29.67 -15.86 -8.89
N GLY A 741 29.63 -16.12 -10.20
CA GLY A 741 28.48 -15.82 -11.05
C GLY A 741 27.26 -16.67 -10.75
N VAL A 742 27.44 -17.97 -10.55
CA VAL A 742 26.35 -18.92 -10.20
C VAL A 742 25.70 -18.55 -8.86
N ALA A 743 26.47 -18.02 -7.90
CA ALA A 743 25.94 -17.51 -6.64
C ALA A 743 24.95 -16.33 -6.79
N CYS A 744 24.91 -15.68 -7.95
CA CYS A 744 23.97 -14.59 -8.26
C CYS A 744 22.65 -15.06 -8.91
N LEU A 745 22.45 -16.35 -9.16
CA LEU A 745 21.25 -16.85 -9.82
C LEU A 745 20.02 -16.76 -8.89
N ARG A 746 18.97 -16.08 -9.35
CA ARG A 746 17.63 -16.17 -8.77
C ARG A 746 16.83 -17.22 -9.54
N ASN A 747 16.23 -18.16 -8.84
CA ASN A 747 15.34 -19.20 -9.40
C ASN A 747 15.95 -20.09 -10.51
N GLY A 748 17.29 -20.13 -10.66
CA GLY A 748 18.00 -21.02 -11.59
C GLY A 748 18.09 -20.57 -13.05
N GLN A 749 17.58 -19.39 -13.42
CA GLN A 749 17.34 -18.99 -14.82
C GLN A 749 18.56 -18.31 -15.49
N ASP A 750 19.66 -19.03 -15.71
CA ASP A 750 20.71 -18.65 -16.67
C ASP A 750 21.47 -19.90 -17.15
N HIS A 751 20.97 -20.57 -18.19
CA HIS A 751 21.59 -21.80 -18.66
C HIS A 751 22.96 -21.60 -19.32
N HIS A 752 23.28 -20.38 -19.78
CA HIS A 752 24.57 -20.08 -20.38
C HIS A 752 25.71 -20.14 -19.35
N ILE A 753 25.49 -19.63 -18.12
CA ILE A 753 26.53 -19.69 -17.08
C ILE A 753 26.75 -21.12 -16.58
N LEU A 754 25.69 -21.94 -16.56
CA LEU A 754 25.77 -23.35 -16.19
C LEU A 754 26.47 -24.20 -17.26
N ASP A 755 26.23 -23.92 -18.56
CA ASP A 755 26.98 -24.54 -19.67
C ASP A 755 28.48 -24.26 -19.55
N THR A 756 28.86 -22.99 -19.37
CA THR A 756 30.27 -22.61 -19.15
C THR A 756 30.88 -23.38 -17.98
N LYS A 757 30.16 -23.47 -16.85
CA LYS A 757 30.63 -24.22 -15.67
C LYS A 757 30.81 -25.71 -15.97
N ALA A 758 29.86 -26.34 -16.67
CA ALA A 758 29.96 -27.74 -17.07
C ALA A 758 31.22 -27.97 -17.94
N ARG A 759 31.47 -27.11 -18.92
CA ARG A 759 32.66 -27.19 -19.80
C ARG A 759 33.97 -27.03 -19.03
N VAL A 760 34.03 -26.10 -18.06
CA VAL A 760 35.21 -25.94 -17.18
C VAL A 760 35.44 -27.19 -16.34
N LEU A 761 34.39 -27.76 -15.73
CA LEU A 761 34.47 -28.97 -14.92
C LEU A 761 34.95 -30.19 -15.72
N LEU A 762 34.48 -30.36 -16.96
CA LEU A 762 34.95 -31.42 -17.86
C LEU A 762 36.46 -31.34 -18.12
N LYS A 763 36.98 -30.12 -18.36
CA LYS A 763 38.42 -29.91 -18.59
C LYS A 763 39.27 -30.11 -17.33
N LEU A 764 38.67 -29.94 -16.15
CA LEU A 764 39.27 -30.25 -14.85
C LEU A 764 39.13 -31.72 -14.46
N GLY A 765 38.51 -32.56 -15.29
CA GLY A 765 38.30 -33.99 -15.00
C GLY A 765 37.16 -34.29 -14.01
N ARG A 766 36.34 -33.28 -13.65
CA ARG A 766 35.18 -33.41 -12.74
C ARG A 766 33.92 -33.78 -13.52
N GLN A 767 33.92 -34.97 -14.12
CA GLN A 767 32.89 -35.39 -15.08
C GLN A 767 31.50 -35.49 -14.46
N ASP A 768 31.36 -36.10 -13.29
CA ASP A 768 30.05 -36.26 -12.63
C ASP A 768 29.39 -34.91 -12.31
N ASP A 769 30.16 -33.96 -11.79
CA ASP A 769 29.67 -32.62 -11.47
C ASP A 769 29.23 -31.87 -12.74
N ALA A 770 29.96 -32.04 -13.84
CA ALA A 770 29.62 -31.43 -15.12
C ALA A 770 28.34 -32.02 -15.71
N TRP A 771 28.20 -33.35 -15.69
CA TRP A 771 27.03 -34.02 -16.26
C TRP A 771 25.76 -33.80 -15.46
N LEU A 772 25.85 -33.64 -14.14
CA LEU A 772 24.75 -33.16 -13.30
C LEU A 772 24.24 -31.77 -13.73
N LEU A 773 25.13 -30.87 -14.13
CA LEU A 773 24.73 -29.55 -14.63
C LEU A 773 24.10 -29.64 -16.02
N VAL A 774 24.65 -30.46 -16.93
CA VAL A 774 24.07 -30.69 -18.26
C VAL A 774 22.67 -31.31 -18.15
N GLU A 775 22.50 -32.31 -17.29
CA GLU A 775 21.20 -32.92 -17.00
C GLU A 775 20.21 -31.90 -16.44
N ARG A 776 20.65 -31.06 -15.49
CA ARG A 776 19.81 -30.00 -14.94
C ARG A 776 19.34 -29.03 -16.03
N ILE A 777 20.25 -28.56 -16.89
CA ILE A 777 19.92 -27.64 -17.98
C ILE A 777 18.90 -28.27 -18.92
N LEU A 778 19.11 -29.52 -19.35
CA LEU A 778 18.21 -30.22 -20.27
C LEU A 778 16.84 -30.53 -19.65
N ARG A 779 16.78 -30.74 -18.33
CA ARG A 779 15.51 -30.89 -17.61
C ARG A 779 14.72 -29.59 -17.54
N GLU A 780 15.41 -28.46 -17.34
CA GLU A 780 14.80 -27.13 -17.23
C GLU A 780 14.47 -26.54 -18.63
N GLU A 781 15.31 -26.78 -19.64
CA GLU A 781 15.12 -26.35 -21.03
C GLU A 781 15.64 -27.43 -22.02
N PRO A 782 14.79 -28.39 -22.42
CA PRO A 782 15.19 -29.52 -23.28
C PRO A 782 15.77 -29.15 -24.64
N ASN A 783 15.49 -27.94 -25.12
CA ASN A 783 15.90 -27.44 -26.44
C ASN A 783 17.04 -26.40 -26.36
N PHE A 784 17.73 -26.29 -25.23
CA PHE A 784 18.82 -25.33 -25.07
C PHE A 784 19.99 -25.67 -26.02
N ARG A 785 20.19 -24.81 -27.03
CA ARG A 785 21.08 -25.11 -28.17
C ARG A 785 22.55 -25.21 -27.77
N ASP A 786 22.98 -24.44 -26.78
CA ASP A 786 24.40 -24.32 -26.41
C ASP A 786 24.96 -25.57 -25.72
N VAL A 787 24.11 -26.47 -25.21
CA VAL A 787 24.53 -27.78 -24.63
C VAL A 787 24.25 -28.96 -25.56
N ALA A 788 23.76 -28.72 -26.78
CA ALA A 788 23.34 -29.80 -27.68
C ALA A 788 24.50 -30.71 -28.13
N ASP A 789 25.72 -30.19 -28.15
CA ASP A 789 26.94 -30.98 -28.37
C ASP A 789 27.25 -31.89 -27.17
N LEU A 790 27.18 -31.35 -25.95
CA LEU A 790 27.38 -32.12 -24.71
C LEU A 790 26.31 -33.21 -24.52
N ALA A 791 25.06 -32.92 -24.87
CA ALA A 791 23.96 -33.88 -24.84
C ALA A 791 24.16 -35.08 -25.79
N LYS A 792 24.94 -34.89 -26.86
CA LYS A 792 25.29 -35.93 -27.85
C LYS A 792 26.65 -36.57 -27.58
N ASP A 793 27.38 -36.12 -26.57
CA ASP A 793 28.68 -36.68 -26.22
C ASP A 793 28.49 -38.14 -25.76
N PRO A 794 29.18 -39.13 -26.37
CA PRO A 794 29.06 -40.53 -25.98
C PRO A 794 29.34 -40.78 -24.49
N ARG A 795 30.18 -39.96 -23.86
CA ARG A 795 30.51 -40.03 -22.43
C ARG A 795 29.32 -39.62 -21.57
N TYR A 796 28.61 -38.56 -21.94
CA TYR A 796 27.39 -38.14 -21.25
C TYR A 796 26.27 -39.18 -21.45
N VAL A 797 26.08 -39.69 -22.66
CA VAL A 797 25.06 -40.73 -22.95
C VAL A 797 25.31 -42.00 -22.15
N ALA A 798 26.58 -42.44 -22.04
CA ALA A 798 26.95 -43.59 -21.22
C ALA A 798 26.72 -43.33 -19.72
N TRP A 799 27.12 -42.15 -19.24
CA TRP A 799 26.90 -41.72 -17.86
C TRP A 799 25.42 -41.67 -17.47
N ALA A 800 24.57 -41.09 -18.33
CA ALA A 800 23.14 -40.94 -18.10
C ALA A 800 22.40 -42.29 -18.12
N ARG A 801 22.85 -43.27 -18.93
CA ARG A 801 22.29 -44.63 -18.96
C ARG A 801 22.66 -45.47 -17.74
N GLY A 802 23.73 -45.11 -17.04
CA GLY A 802 24.23 -45.82 -15.86
C GLY A 802 23.61 -45.37 -14.55
N ARG A 803 22.66 -44.41 -14.58
CA ARG A 803 21.96 -43.86 -13.42
C ARG A 803 20.48 -44.22 -13.40
#